data_AF-A0A411HK54-F1
#
_entry.id   AF-A0A411HK54-F1
#
_cell.length_a   1.000
_cell.length_b   1.000
_cell.length_c   1.000
_cell.angle_alpha   90.00
_cell.angle_beta   90.00
_cell.angle_gamma   90.00
#
_symmetry.space_group_name_H-M   'P 1'
#
loop_
_entity.id
_entity.type
_entity.pdbx_description
1 polymer ?
#
loop_
_entity_poly.entity_id
_entity_poly.type
_entity_poly.pdbx_seq_one_letter_code
_entity_poly.pdbx_strand_id
1 'polypeptide(L)'
;MKSKWCVKGFRACGSLLVRMFSVAVLVSAFAVPGHAKMYEEPRSFSLKDKSQEQVERKVLPKINIERLLAEDRDRGKDLQRPGPHRFAVAADQAYTLDKAGTWQTLADGRLWRLRINSPGAKSLSLGITRFDLPEGAKLWIYNPAHTAVEGPYTARNRSHLGSLWTPVIQGDEIVVEVFAPAGGSQPVIEIGKINQGYRGFEKNVPGGGTEGTCENDVVCPVGDPWRKQIRAVGVYTKNGTADCTGTLLNDTAHDFKPYFLSANHCGVDSTSDATIVVYWNYEATTCGTHGPGSTADNQSGSTFRASYAPSDFLLFELDAKPDPSFNVFYAGWDATGAIPPSEVGIHHPAADVKAISFANSAADTTAYNSPTHDPAGNHWRVLWNSGVTEPGSSGSCLFNASNQRCIGQLHGGPSICGGADLHDYYGRLSVSWNGGGTSATRLKDWLDPGNTGSLGLDGDPHITTANGVHYDFQSAGEFVSLRDADGLEIQTRQTPIATTFNPGADAHDGLATCVSLNTAVAARVSKHRVTYEPNLSGVPDPSGLQLRVDGVLTTLGASGHDLAGGGRIAKTAAAGGLEIVFPDSSVLYVTPGWWADQAKWFLNVDVVRPPSSDGASPGSFPTGGIAGAIAPDNWLPALPDGSSMGAMPAALHQRYVDLYQKFADAWRVTDKTTLFDYAPGKSTESFTVRSWPLEKPPCVLPESKPARPVNQDIAERVCRPVAGENAHNNCVFDVMVTGNLEFGKTYALTQQIQANSTRITLSDDRDPSKPGEPVIFTATVSRAVATNDRAPAGSVQFSIDGKKVGRPVRLDANGQAQWKTTSLKPGAHKVSASYIAIKDGALLPSVSADQQHTVKDGGYDRS
;
A
#
# COMPACT_ATOMS: atom_id res chain seq x y z
N MET A 1 -36.36 -63.96 -23.37
CA MET A 1 -37.64 -64.69 -23.13
C MET A 1 -38.81 -63.70 -23.30
N LYS A 2 -40.04 -64.21 -23.49
CA LYS A 2 -41.32 -63.45 -23.63
C LYS A 2 -41.48 -62.48 -22.44
N SER A 3 -41.77 -61.18 -22.55
CA SER A 3 -42.85 -60.43 -23.24
C SER A 3 -44.25 -60.50 -22.59
N LYS A 4 -44.70 -59.36 -22.04
CA LYS A 4 -46.08 -58.75 -21.99
C LYS A 4 -46.00 -57.49 -21.09
N TRP A 5 -46.40 -56.26 -21.50
CA TRP A 5 -47.71 -55.75 -21.95
C TRP A 5 -48.75 -55.72 -20.80
N CYS A 6 -49.55 -54.69 -20.52
CA CYS A 6 -50.21 -53.63 -21.32
C CYS A 6 -50.29 -52.28 -20.50
N VAL A 7 -50.45 -51.03 -21.02
CA VAL A 7 -51.32 -50.44 -22.10
C VAL A 7 -52.79 -50.32 -21.61
N LYS A 8 -53.63 -49.27 -21.77
CA LYS A 8 -53.85 -48.07 -22.67
C LYS A 8 -54.53 -46.95 -21.79
N GLY A 9 -54.79 -45.69 -22.16
CA GLY A 9 -54.85 -44.87 -23.39
C GLY A 9 -55.60 -43.54 -23.03
N PHE A 10 -56.20 -42.71 -23.90
CA PHE A 10 -56.21 -42.57 -25.37
C PHE A 10 -56.91 -41.23 -25.81
N ARG A 11 -56.21 -40.26 -26.45
CA ARG A 11 -56.64 -39.35 -27.57
C ARG A 11 -55.68 -38.13 -27.66
N ALA A 12 -55.00 -37.76 -28.75
CA ALA A 12 -55.26 -37.70 -30.21
C ALA A 12 -55.78 -36.33 -30.71
N CYS A 13 -54.89 -35.52 -31.31
CA CYS A 13 -55.11 -34.72 -32.53
C CYS A 13 -53.74 -34.23 -33.05
N GLY A 14 -53.60 -33.90 -34.34
CA GLY A 14 -52.33 -33.42 -34.91
C GLY A 14 -52.51 -32.33 -35.96
N SER A 15 -51.44 -31.57 -36.23
CA SER A 15 -51.33 -30.62 -37.35
C SER A 15 -49.86 -30.27 -37.66
N LEU A 16 -49.60 -29.81 -38.88
CA LEU A 16 -48.29 -29.80 -39.57
C LEU A 16 -47.40 -28.56 -39.34
N LEU A 17 -46.11 -28.73 -39.70
CA LEU A 17 -45.18 -27.73 -40.30
C LEU A 17 -44.73 -26.48 -39.52
N VAL A 18 -43.45 -26.47 -39.09
CA VAL A 18 -42.47 -25.40 -39.42
C VAL A 18 -41.10 -26.03 -39.68
N ARG A 19 -40.30 -25.44 -40.58
CA ARG A 19 -39.00 -25.93 -41.09
C ARG A 19 -37.89 -25.92 -40.02
N MET A 20 -37.09 -26.98 -39.96
CA MET A 20 -35.71 -26.89 -39.45
C MET A 20 -34.81 -26.25 -40.52
N PHE A 21 -34.18 -25.13 -40.18
CA PHE A 21 -33.08 -24.56 -40.96
C PHE A 21 -31.75 -24.99 -40.33
N SER A 22 -31.03 -25.89 -40.98
CA SER A 22 -29.63 -26.18 -40.63
C SER A 22 -28.75 -25.07 -41.19
N VAL A 23 -28.39 -24.09 -40.37
CA VAL A 23 -27.37 -23.10 -40.71
C VAL A 23 -26.00 -23.67 -40.36
N ALA A 24 -25.29 -24.17 -41.37
CA ALA A 24 -23.87 -24.47 -41.25
C ALA A 24 -23.10 -23.14 -41.19
N VAL A 25 -22.66 -22.75 -39.99
CA VAL A 25 -21.76 -21.61 -39.82
C VAL A 25 -20.35 -22.05 -40.22
N LEU A 26 -19.91 -21.68 -41.43
CA LEU A 26 -18.49 -21.66 -41.75
C LEU A 26 -17.82 -20.59 -40.88
N VAL A 27 -17.15 -21.02 -39.82
CA VAL A 27 -16.20 -20.16 -39.10
C VAL A 27 -14.93 -20.09 -39.94
N SER A 28 -14.89 -19.10 -40.85
CA SER A 28 -13.65 -18.71 -41.52
C SER A 28 -12.68 -18.19 -40.47
N ALA A 29 -11.68 -19.00 -40.13
CA ALA A 29 -10.61 -18.61 -39.20
C ALA A 29 -9.70 -17.56 -39.85
N PHE A 30 -10.13 -16.29 -39.83
CA PHE A 30 -9.21 -15.18 -39.97
C PHE A 30 -8.37 -15.12 -38.69
N ALA A 31 -7.10 -15.49 -38.81
CA ALA A 31 -6.12 -15.15 -37.79
C ALA A 31 -6.03 -13.61 -37.69
N VAL A 32 -6.49 -13.06 -36.59
CA VAL A 32 -6.36 -11.63 -36.28
C VAL A 32 -5.00 -11.42 -35.63
N PRO A 33 -4.07 -10.68 -36.25
CA PRO A 33 -2.87 -10.22 -35.56
C PRO A 33 -3.24 -9.07 -34.62
N GLY A 34 -3.71 -9.40 -33.41
CA GLY A 34 -3.47 -8.57 -32.23
C GLY A 34 -2.10 -8.94 -31.67
N HIS A 35 -1.25 -8.03 -31.19
CA HIS A 35 -1.57 -6.73 -30.62
C HIS A 35 -0.52 -5.69 -31.05
N ALA A 36 -0.96 -4.55 -31.58
CA ALA A 36 -0.16 -3.34 -31.68
C ALA A 36 -0.95 -2.20 -31.03
N LYS A 37 -0.32 -1.42 -30.15
CA LYS A 37 -0.92 -0.16 -29.67
C LYS A 37 -1.09 0.78 -30.86
N MET A 38 -2.31 0.89 -31.37
CA MET A 38 -2.60 1.73 -32.53
C MET A 38 -3.57 2.86 -32.14
N TYR A 39 -3.04 3.87 -31.46
CA TYR A 39 -3.73 5.15 -31.30
C TYR A 39 -3.43 6.13 -32.46
N GLU A 40 -2.32 5.95 -33.19
CA GLU A 40 -2.08 6.54 -34.52
C GLU A 40 -0.93 5.82 -35.25
N GLU A 41 -1.13 5.38 -36.50
CA GLU A 41 -0.04 4.85 -37.33
C GLU A 41 1.01 5.93 -37.67
N PRO A 42 2.28 5.55 -37.90
CA PRO A 42 3.29 6.45 -38.47
C PRO A 42 2.80 7.11 -39.76
N ARG A 43 3.08 8.40 -39.92
CA ARG A 43 2.60 9.20 -41.05
C ARG A 43 3.11 8.66 -42.38
N SER A 44 4.34 8.12 -42.45
CA SER A 44 4.84 7.49 -43.68
C SER A 44 4.01 6.28 -44.15
N PHE A 45 3.30 5.58 -43.26
CA PHE A 45 2.53 4.40 -43.63
C PHE A 45 1.30 4.77 -44.47
N SER A 46 0.82 6.01 -44.36
CA SER A 46 -0.29 6.56 -45.16
C SER A 46 0.14 7.20 -46.49
N LEU A 47 1.45 7.38 -46.74
CA LEU A 47 1.93 8.02 -47.96
C LEU A 47 1.73 7.13 -49.19
N LYS A 48 1.54 7.77 -50.36
CA LYS A 48 1.47 7.07 -51.65
C LYS A 48 2.80 6.43 -52.04
N ASP A 49 3.90 7.14 -51.78
CA ASP A 49 5.25 6.58 -51.85
C ASP A 49 5.68 6.20 -50.43
N LYS A 50 5.77 4.89 -50.19
CA LYS A 50 6.22 4.30 -48.92
C LYS A 50 7.72 3.95 -48.94
N SER A 51 8.44 4.28 -50.01
CA SER A 51 9.86 3.95 -50.14
C SER A 51 10.69 4.56 -49.01
N GLN A 52 11.68 3.78 -48.59
CA GLN A 52 12.71 4.16 -47.61
C GLN A 52 14.08 4.37 -48.27
N GLU A 53 14.16 4.30 -49.61
CA GLU A 53 15.43 4.48 -50.36
C GLU A 53 15.93 5.92 -50.32
N GLN A 54 15.02 6.90 -50.26
CA GLN A 54 15.35 8.34 -50.17
C GLN A 54 15.59 8.82 -48.73
N VAL A 55 15.39 7.95 -47.73
CA VAL A 55 15.62 8.28 -46.32
C VAL A 55 17.09 8.03 -45.99
N GLU A 56 17.78 9.03 -45.43
CA GLU A 56 19.18 8.89 -45.03
C GLU A 56 19.37 7.68 -44.10
N ARG A 57 20.39 6.87 -44.37
CA ARG A 57 20.77 5.69 -43.58
C ARG A 57 22.15 5.88 -42.96
N LYS A 58 22.21 5.99 -41.64
CA LYS A 58 23.46 5.93 -40.86
C LYS A 58 23.77 4.47 -40.53
N VAL A 59 25.02 4.06 -40.71
CA VAL A 59 25.50 2.71 -40.42
C VAL A 59 26.58 2.80 -39.34
N LEU A 60 26.36 2.14 -38.21
CA LEU A 60 27.31 2.08 -37.10
C LEU A 60 28.38 1.00 -37.34
N PRO A 61 29.52 1.04 -36.61
CA PRO A 61 30.48 -0.07 -36.61
C PRO A 61 29.82 -1.38 -36.15
N LYS A 62 30.16 -2.49 -36.82
CA LYS A 62 29.69 -3.83 -36.44
C LYS A 62 30.12 -4.18 -35.01
N ILE A 63 29.18 -4.63 -34.18
CA ILE A 63 29.47 -5.07 -32.82
C ILE A 63 30.19 -6.43 -32.80
N ASN A 64 31.09 -6.63 -31.83
CA ASN A 64 31.78 -7.90 -31.59
C ASN A 64 31.14 -8.62 -30.40
N ILE A 65 30.13 -9.46 -30.68
CA ILE A 65 29.35 -10.18 -29.68
C ILE A 65 30.23 -11.12 -28.84
N GLU A 66 31.15 -11.86 -29.46
CA GLU A 66 32.02 -12.81 -28.76
C GLU A 66 32.90 -12.12 -27.69
N ARG A 67 33.42 -10.92 -28.01
CA ARG A 67 34.18 -10.11 -27.06
C ARG A 67 33.30 -9.61 -25.91
N LEU A 68 32.10 -9.10 -26.21
CA LEU A 68 31.18 -8.59 -25.19
C LEU A 68 30.72 -9.70 -24.22
N LEU A 69 30.44 -10.90 -24.73
CA LEU A 69 30.14 -12.07 -23.91
C LEU A 69 31.34 -12.56 -23.09
N ALA A 70 32.58 -12.36 -23.56
CA ALA A 70 33.78 -12.64 -22.77
C ALA A 70 33.97 -11.62 -21.63
N GLU A 71 33.85 -10.33 -21.93
CA GLU A 71 33.85 -9.25 -20.93
C GLU A 71 32.80 -9.49 -19.82
N ASP A 72 31.58 -9.93 -20.18
CA ASP A 72 30.52 -10.23 -19.21
C ASP A 72 30.86 -11.41 -18.29
N ARG A 73 31.50 -12.47 -18.82
CA ARG A 73 31.95 -13.61 -18.00
C ARG A 73 33.04 -13.23 -17.00
N ASP A 74 33.84 -12.21 -17.30
CA ASP A 74 34.82 -11.68 -16.35
C ASP A 74 34.16 -10.74 -15.32
N ARG A 75 33.19 -9.91 -15.72
CA ARG A 75 32.38 -9.11 -14.78
C ARG A 75 31.62 -9.96 -13.77
N GLY A 76 31.04 -11.08 -14.20
CA GLY A 76 30.25 -11.99 -13.35
C GLY A 76 31.04 -12.75 -12.28
N LYS A 77 32.38 -12.58 -12.19
CA LYS A 77 33.22 -13.21 -11.16
C LYS A 77 33.22 -12.45 -9.83
N ASP A 78 32.80 -11.18 -9.81
CA ASP A 78 32.67 -10.41 -8.56
C ASP A 78 31.32 -10.69 -7.88
N LEU A 79 31.27 -11.82 -7.16
CA LEU A 79 30.11 -12.23 -6.36
C LEU A 79 29.85 -11.34 -5.13
N GLN A 80 30.74 -10.38 -4.81
CA GLN A 80 30.55 -9.45 -3.70
C GLN A 80 29.82 -8.18 -4.13
N ARG A 81 29.83 -7.87 -5.43
CA ARG A 81 29.14 -6.72 -6.04
C ARG A 81 28.63 -7.11 -7.42
N PRO A 82 27.55 -7.93 -7.51
CA PRO A 82 26.92 -8.19 -8.79
C PRO A 82 26.51 -6.84 -9.41
N GLY A 83 27.14 -6.45 -10.51
CA GLY A 83 26.65 -5.32 -11.31
C GLY A 83 25.40 -5.74 -12.09
N PRO A 84 24.60 -4.79 -12.61
CA PRO A 84 23.43 -5.15 -13.40
C PRO A 84 23.85 -6.01 -14.62
N HIS A 85 22.94 -6.90 -15.01
CA HIS A 85 23.12 -7.70 -16.21
C HIS A 85 23.18 -6.76 -17.44
N ARG A 86 23.96 -7.15 -18.45
CA ARG A 86 24.26 -6.32 -19.63
C ARG A 86 23.83 -7.08 -20.88
N PHE A 87 22.89 -6.49 -21.61
CA PHE A 87 22.33 -7.05 -22.84
C PHE A 87 22.71 -6.23 -24.09
N ALA A 88 23.12 -4.97 -23.92
CA ALA A 88 23.41 -4.04 -25.00
C ALA A 88 24.66 -3.17 -24.72
N VAL A 89 25.20 -2.57 -25.79
CA VAL A 89 26.25 -1.53 -25.72
C VAL A 89 25.82 -0.25 -26.45
N ALA A 90 25.98 0.89 -25.79
CA ALA A 90 25.67 2.19 -26.36
C ALA A 90 26.75 2.66 -27.34
N ALA A 91 26.33 3.16 -28.50
CA ALA A 91 27.11 4.05 -29.34
C ALA A 91 26.71 5.50 -29.06
N ASP A 92 27.67 6.32 -28.66
CA ASP A 92 27.49 7.76 -28.49
C ASP A 92 27.37 8.44 -29.86
N GLN A 93 26.32 9.22 -30.07
CA GLN A 93 26.08 10.00 -31.28
C GLN A 93 25.57 11.41 -30.91
N ALA A 94 25.34 12.24 -31.92
CA ALA A 94 24.74 13.58 -31.77
C ALA A 94 23.84 13.88 -32.98
N TYR A 95 22.89 12.98 -33.27
CA TYR A 95 22.00 13.15 -34.42
C TYR A 95 20.85 14.09 -34.06
N THR A 96 20.89 15.29 -34.61
CA THR A 96 19.84 16.31 -34.53
C THR A 96 19.12 16.45 -35.87
N LEU A 97 17.90 16.98 -35.86
CA LEU A 97 17.01 17.07 -37.03
C LEU A 97 17.54 17.96 -38.18
N ASP A 98 18.63 18.70 -37.95
CA ASP A 98 19.37 19.53 -38.90
C ASP A 98 20.67 18.87 -39.42
N LYS A 99 21.21 17.85 -38.72
CA LYS A 99 22.50 17.20 -39.03
C LYS A 99 22.36 15.77 -39.58
N ALA A 100 21.17 15.19 -39.48
CA ALA A 100 20.87 13.85 -39.95
C ALA A 100 19.41 13.77 -40.41
N GLY A 101 19.11 12.74 -41.19
CA GLY A 101 17.78 12.40 -41.68
C GLY A 101 17.32 13.22 -42.89
N THR A 102 16.18 12.83 -43.45
CA THR A 102 15.57 13.45 -44.63
C THR A 102 14.26 14.13 -44.24
N TRP A 103 14.14 15.43 -44.54
CA TRP A 103 12.87 16.16 -44.45
C TRP A 103 12.06 16.04 -45.75
N GLN A 104 10.77 15.77 -45.62
CA GLN A 104 9.78 15.73 -46.68
C GLN A 104 8.63 16.69 -46.31
N THR A 105 8.25 17.58 -47.22
CA THR A 105 7.09 18.46 -47.04
C THR A 105 5.80 17.71 -47.39
N LEU A 106 4.79 17.82 -46.52
CA LEU A 106 3.44 17.29 -46.72
C LEU A 106 2.43 18.46 -46.81
N ALA A 107 1.17 18.16 -47.11
CA ALA A 107 0.12 19.19 -47.20
C ALA A 107 -0.26 19.77 -45.83
N ASP A 108 -0.11 18.99 -44.77
CA ASP A 108 -0.50 19.28 -43.38
C ASP A 108 0.70 19.56 -42.44
N GLY A 109 1.94 19.49 -42.95
CA GLY A 109 3.14 19.69 -42.15
C GLY A 109 4.42 19.24 -42.85
N ARG A 110 5.42 18.83 -42.07
CA ARG A 110 6.63 18.18 -42.57
C ARG A 110 6.88 16.87 -41.83
N LEU A 111 7.47 15.92 -42.54
CA LEU A 111 7.89 14.63 -42.03
C LEU A 111 9.42 14.54 -42.10
N TRP A 112 10.07 14.23 -40.99
CA TRP A 112 11.48 13.88 -40.93
C TRP A 112 11.62 12.38 -40.72
N ARG A 113 12.55 11.74 -41.42
CA ARG A 113 12.86 10.31 -41.24
C ARG A 113 14.36 10.07 -41.23
N LEU A 114 14.83 9.15 -40.40
CA LEU A 114 16.23 8.71 -40.32
C LEU A 114 16.28 7.19 -40.13
N ARG A 115 17.05 6.49 -40.96
CA ARG A 115 17.36 5.06 -40.80
C ARG A 115 18.67 4.89 -40.04
N ILE A 116 18.70 3.99 -39.08
CA ILE A 116 19.86 3.68 -38.24
C ILE A 116 20.08 2.17 -38.26
N ASN A 117 21.23 1.72 -38.79
CA ASN A 117 21.63 0.32 -38.83
C ASN A 117 22.88 0.09 -37.96
N SER A 118 22.85 -0.94 -37.11
CA SER A 118 24.00 -1.46 -36.38
C SER A 118 24.24 -2.91 -36.79
N PRO A 119 25.13 -3.18 -37.76
CA PRO A 119 25.34 -4.51 -38.29
C PRO A 119 25.65 -5.53 -37.18
N GLY A 120 24.83 -6.58 -37.09
CA GLY A 120 24.97 -7.65 -36.12
C GLY A 120 24.31 -7.42 -34.77
N ALA A 121 23.69 -6.26 -34.52
CA ALA A 121 22.81 -6.08 -33.37
C ALA A 121 21.58 -7.03 -33.46
N LYS A 122 21.04 -7.38 -32.29
CA LYS A 122 19.85 -8.22 -32.10
C LYS A 122 18.59 -7.37 -31.93
N SER A 123 18.75 -6.25 -31.24
CA SER A 123 17.75 -5.22 -31.05
C SER A 123 18.41 -3.85 -31.01
N LEU A 124 17.61 -2.81 -31.21
CA LEU A 124 18.00 -1.41 -31.07
C LEU A 124 17.03 -0.66 -30.15
N SER A 125 17.56 0.20 -29.29
CA SER A 125 16.79 1.23 -28.59
C SER A 125 17.56 2.55 -28.59
N LEU A 126 16.88 3.66 -28.31
CA LEU A 126 17.46 4.99 -28.32
C LEU A 126 17.42 5.64 -26.94
N GLY A 127 18.50 6.35 -26.62
CA GLY A 127 18.48 7.43 -25.63
C GLY A 127 18.43 8.75 -26.38
N ILE A 128 17.24 9.33 -26.46
CA ILE A 128 17.02 10.68 -26.98
C ILE A 128 17.34 11.63 -25.83
N THR A 129 18.57 12.15 -25.82
CA THR A 129 19.15 12.95 -24.72
C THR A 129 18.51 14.33 -24.58
N ARG A 130 17.88 14.81 -25.65
CA ARG A 130 17.02 15.99 -25.63
C ARG A 130 15.75 15.73 -26.43
N PHE A 131 14.59 15.87 -25.79
CA PHE A 131 13.29 15.58 -26.37
C PHE A 131 12.28 16.70 -26.06
N ASP A 132 12.26 17.73 -26.91
CA ASP A 132 11.31 18.85 -26.83
C ASP A 132 10.39 18.84 -28.07
N LEU A 133 9.23 18.19 -27.97
CA LEU A 133 8.18 18.20 -29.00
C LEU A 133 7.15 19.31 -28.73
N PRO A 134 6.83 20.20 -29.70
CA PRO A 134 5.73 21.15 -29.59
C PRO A 134 4.36 20.47 -29.78
N GLU A 135 3.29 21.21 -29.51
CA GLU A 135 1.92 20.73 -29.67
C GLU A 135 1.65 20.22 -31.10
N GLY A 136 0.99 19.06 -31.20
CA GLY A 136 0.71 18.37 -32.46
C GLY A 136 1.89 17.65 -33.12
N ALA A 137 3.14 17.90 -32.70
CA ALA A 137 4.28 17.12 -33.16
C ALA A 137 4.33 15.73 -32.51
N LYS A 138 4.79 14.73 -33.27
CA LYS A 138 4.78 13.31 -32.88
C LYS A 138 6.05 12.61 -33.37
N LEU A 139 6.55 11.67 -32.59
CA LEU A 139 7.67 10.80 -32.96
C LEU A 139 7.22 9.33 -32.96
N TRP A 140 7.67 8.56 -33.95
CA TRP A 140 7.55 7.10 -33.98
C TRP A 140 8.92 6.47 -34.22
N ILE A 141 9.08 5.21 -33.80
CA ILE A 141 10.25 4.40 -34.12
C ILE A 141 9.75 3.03 -34.56
N TYR A 142 10.28 2.49 -35.66
CA TYR A 142 9.81 1.22 -36.21
C TYR A 142 10.93 0.50 -36.96
N ASN A 143 10.82 -0.82 -37.12
CA ASN A 143 11.74 -1.56 -37.98
C ASN A 143 11.39 -1.35 -39.48
N PRO A 144 12.33 -1.49 -40.44
CA PRO A 144 12.05 -1.31 -41.87
C PRO A 144 10.93 -2.20 -42.42
N ALA A 145 10.64 -3.34 -41.78
CA ALA A 145 9.57 -4.28 -42.13
C ALA A 145 8.17 -3.87 -41.64
N HIS A 146 8.07 -2.83 -40.81
CA HIS A 146 6.83 -2.31 -40.19
C HIS A 146 6.13 -3.33 -39.28
N THR A 147 6.84 -4.37 -38.80
CA THR A 147 6.30 -5.39 -37.90
C THR A 147 6.45 -5.04 -36.42
N ALA A 148 7.29 -4.06 -36.09
CA ALA A 148 7.41 -3.47 -34.76
C ALA A 148 7.36 -1.95 -34.90
N VAL A 149 6.47 -1.30 -34.14
CA VAL A 149 6.22 0.14 -34.17
C VAL A 149 5.99 0.65 -32.75
N GLU A 150 6.66 1.73 -32.41
CA GLU A 150 6.66 2.37 -31.10
C GLU A 150 6.28 3.85 -31.23
N GLY A 151 5.44 4.33 -30.30
CA GLY A 151 4.82 5.65 -30.36
C GLY A 151 3.32 5.63 -30.73
N PRO A 152 2.69 6.79 -31.03
CA PRO A 152 3.29 8.12 -31.12
C PRO A 152 3.77 8.65 -29.76
N TYR A 153 5.05 8.99 -29.67
CA TYR A 153 5.60 9.79 -28.58
C TYR A 153 5.24 11.27 -28.81
N THR A 154 4.86 11.95 -27.73
CA THR A 154 4.44 13.36 -27.72
C THR A 154 5.18 14.13 -26.62
N ALA A 155 4.93 15.43 -26.48
CA ALA A 155 5.46 16.25 -25.37
C ALA A 155 5.25 15.63 -23.96
N ARG A 156 4.23 14.77 -23.78
CA ARG A 156 3.94 14.08 -22.51
C ARG A 156 4.96 12.99 -22.14
N ASN A 157 5.77 12.52 -23.09
CA ASN A 157 6.76 11.47 -22.89
C ASN A 157 8.15 12.03 -22.53
N ARG A 158 8.25 13.35 -22.33
CA ARG A 158 9.49 14.03 -21.90
C ARG A 158 9.70 13.79 -20.41
N SER A 159 10.79 13.10 -20.07
CA SER A 159 11.18 12.86 -18.68
C SER A 159 11.48 14.16 -17.92
N HIS A 160 11.60 14.07 -16.60
CA HIS A 160 12.00 15.20 -15.76
C HIS A 160 13.41 15.75 -16.10
N LEU A 161 14.32 14.92 -16.66
CA LEU A 161 15.62 15.34 -17.20
C LEU A 161 15.57 15.88 -18.65
N GLY A 162 14.39 15.90 -19.28
CA GLY A 162 14.21 16.40 -20.65
C GLY A 162 14.60 15.43 -21.76
N SER A 163 14.72 14.15 -21.43
CA SER A 163 15.08 13.06 -22.32
C SER A 163 13.87 12.14 -22.62
N LEU A 164 14.05 11.23 -23.56
CA LEU A 164 13.18 10.07 -23.78
C LEU A 164 14.05 8.84 -24.05
N TRP A 165 13.85 7.78 -23.28
CA TRP A 165 14.44 6.47 -23.54
C TRP A 165 13.38 5.53 -24.06
N THR A 166 13.75 4.72 -25.06
CA THR A 166 12.77 3.97 -25.85
C THR A 166 12.88 2.47 -25.55
N PRO A 167 11.79 1.70 -25.72
CA PRO A 167 11.85 0.26 -25.67
C PRO A 167 12.74 -0.32 -26.78
N VAL A 168 13.08 -1.60 -26.64
CA VAL A 168 13.82 -2.38 -27.64
C VAL A 168 12.94 -2.71 -28.84
N ILE A 169 13.46 -2.47 -30.04
CA ILE A 169 12.89 -2.93 -31.31
C ILE A 169 13.80 -4.03 -31.85
N GLN A 170 13.23 -5.18 -32.18
CA GLN A 170 14.00 -6.32 -32.71
C GLN A 170 14.54 -6.05 -34.12
N GLY A 171 15.75 -6.53 -34.36
CA GLY A 171 16.48 -6.35 -35.60
C GLY A 171 17.71 -5.45 -35.46
N ASP A 172 18.46 -5.35 -36.56
CA ASP A 172 19.71 -4.59 -36.63
C ASP A 172 19.53 -3.21 -37.30
N GLU A 173 18.30 -2.83 -37.68
CA GLU A 173 17.96 -1.55 -38.27
C GLU A 173 16.60 -1.03 -37.79
N ILE A 174 16.55 0.28 -37.49
CA ILE A 174 15.33 1.02 -37.15
C ILE A 174 15.19 2.28 -38.00
N VAL A 175 13.97 2.78 -38.08
CA VAL A 175 13.60 4.06 -38.66
C VAL A 175 13.01 4.93 -37.56
N VAL A 176 13.55 6.13 -37.38
CA VAL A 176 12.98 7.18 -36.53
C VAL A 176 12.21 8.12 -37.44
N GLU A 177 10.97 8.42 -37.08
CA GLU A 177 10.10 9.34 -37.81
C GLU A 177 9.60 10.45 -36.89
N VAL A 178 9.61 11.70 -37.36
CA VAL A 178 9.07 12.87 -36.64
C VAL A 178 8.14 13.64 -37.56
N PHE A 179 6.88 13.78 -37.18
CA PHE A 179 5.93 14.67 -37.84
C PHE A 179 5.87 16.01 -37.09
N ALA A 180 5.97 17.11 -37.84
CA ALA A 180 5.80 18.48 -37.35
C ALA A 180 4.65 19.16 -38.13
N PRO A 181 3.56 19.58 -37.47
CA PRO A 181 2.41 20.17 -38.14
C PRO A 181 2.73 21.55 -38.76
N ALA A 182 2.02 21.91 -39.82
CA ALA A 182 2.16 23.22 -40.46
C ALA A 182 1.81 24.36 -39.48
N GLY A 183 2.66 25.40 -39.44
CA GLY A 183 2.49 26.54 -38.54
C GLY A 183 2.94 26.31 -37.09
N GLY A 184 3.31 25.08 -36.72
CA GLY A 184 3.89 24.79 -35.40
C GLY A 184 5.35 25.22 -35.26
N SER A 185 5.81 25.35 -34.01
CA SER A 185 7.24 25.47 -33.68
C SER A 185 8.03 24.26 -34.20
N GLN A 186 9.35 24.41 -34.35
CA GLN A 186 10.20 23.27 -34.72
C GLN A 186 10.38 22.32 -33.52
N PRO A 187 10.24 20.99 -33.70
CA PRO A 187 10.67 20.03 -32.69
C PRO A 187 12.18 20.10 -32.48
N VAL A 188 12.65 19.83 -31.26
CA VAL A 188 14.08 19.72 -30.94
C VAL A 188 14.35 18.34 -30.37
N ILE A 189 15.09 17.55 -31.14
CA ILE A 189 15.45 16.17 -30.83
C ILE A 189 16.96 16.02 -31.00
N GLU A 190 17.59 15.36 -30.03
CA GLU A 190 18.97 14.88 -30.11
C GLU A 190 19.01 13.39 -29.74
N ILE A 191 19.36 12.53 -30.71
CA ILE A 191 19.63 11.12 -30.47
C ILE A 191 21.10 11.01 -30.03
N GLY A 192 21.30 10.98 -28.71
CA GLY A 192 22.61 10.94 -28.08
C GLY A 192 23.16 9.53 -27.86
N LYS A 193 22.28 8.52 -27.72
CA LYS A 193 22.63 7.12 -27.51
C LYS A 193 21.88 6.22 -28.47
N ILE A 194 22.60 5.31 -29.13
CA ILE A 194 22.02 4.19 -29.88
C ILE A 194 22.47 2.91 -29.19
N ASN A 195 21.56 2.20 -28.55
CA ASN A 195 21.89 1.03 -27.75
C ASN A 195 21.76 -0.23 -28.62
N GLN A 196 22.84 -0.98 -28.71
CA GLN A 196 23.00 -2.10 -29.65
C GLN A 196 22.94 -3.41 -28.86
N GLY A 197 21.77 -4.07 -28.90
CA GLY A 197 21.56 -5.36 -28.26
C GLY A 197 22.47 -6.42 -28.84
N TYR A 198 23.23 -7.10 -27.99
CA TYR A 198 24.01 -8.30 -28.35
C TYR A 198 23.44 -9.58 -27.73
N ARG A 199 22.57 -9.44 -26.73
CA ARG A 199 21.58 -10.45 -26.31
C ARG A 199 20.21 -10.04 -26.84
N GLY A 200 19.39 -11.01 -27.20
CA GLY A 200 17.97 -10.80 -27.52
C GLY A 200 17.09 -11.04 -26.28
N PHE A 201 15.95 -10.36 -26.20
CA PHE A 201 14.92 -10.72 -25.23
C PHE A 201 14.28 -12.07 -25.64
N GLU A 202 13.99 -12.28 -26.92
CA GLU A 202 13.28 -13.47 -27.41
C GLU A 202 14.16 -14.70 -27.70
N LYS A 203 13.75 -15.86 -27.20
CA LYS A 203 14.37 -17.19 -27.41
C LYS A 203 14.63 -17.61 -28.87
N ASN A 204 13.87 -17.10 -29.84
CA ASN A 204 14.02 -17.46 -31.26
C ASN A 204 15.10 -16.64 -32.01
N VAL A 205 15.71 -15.66 -31.35
CA VAL A 205 16.86 -14.93 -31.90
C VAL A 205 18.15 -15.70 -31.55
N PRO A 206 19.12 -15.88 -32.47
CA PRO A 206 20.39 -16.53 -32.12
C PRO A 206 21.14 -15.72 -31.05
N GLY A 207 21.21 -16.22 -29.82
CA GLY A 207 21.72 -15.50 -28.65
C GLY A 207 20.68 -14.62 -27.93
N GLY A 208 19.39 -14.84 -28.16
CA GLY A 208 18.31 -14.35 -27.30
C GLY A 208 17.92 -15.36 -26.23
N GLY A 209 16.91 -15.00 -25.43
CA GLY A 209 16.25 -15.79 -24.39
C GLY A 209 17.04 -16.99 -23.86
N THR A 210 17.88 -16.75 -22.84
CA THR A 210 18.83 -17.73 -22.31
C THR A 210 18.50 -18.22 -20.91
N GLU A 211 17.25 -18.10 -20.45
CA GLU A 211 16.87 -18.66 -19.15
C GLU A 211 17.08 -20.18 -19.12
N GLY A 212 17.51 -20.70 -17.97
CA GLY A 212 17.72 -22.11 -17.78
C GLY A 212 16.42 -22.94 -17.88
N THR A 213 16.50 -24.13 -18.47
CA THR A 213 15.32 -25.00 -18.71
C THR A 213 14.73 -25.64 -17.44
N CYS A 214 15.09 -25.15 -16.26
CA CYS A 214 14.52 -25.57 -14.97
C CYS A 214 13.56 -24.53 -14.37
N GLU A 215 13.53 -23.32 -14.94
CA GLU A 215 12.59 -22.27 -14.58
C GLU A 215 11.15 -22.68 -14.92
N ASN A 216 10.16 -22.08 -14.25
CA ASN A 216 8.75 -22.29 -14.57
C ASN A 216 8.19 -21.04 -15.24
N ASP A 217 7.74 -21.13 -16.50
CA ASP A 217 6.97 -20.06 -17.13
C ASP A 217 5.79 -19.66 -16.24
N VAL A 218 5.57 -18.36 -15.98
CA VAL A 218 4.44 -17.91 -15.14
C VAL A 218 3.08 -18.40 -15.65
N VAL A 219 2.91 -18.58 -16.97
CA VAL A 219 1.66 -19.06 -17.59
C VAL A 219 1.33 -20.52 -17.25
N CYS A 220 2.27 -21.29 -16.71
CA CYS A 220 2.02 -22.65 -16.26
C CYS A 220 1.00 -22.71 -15.10
N PRO A 221 0.34 -23.87 -14.87
CA PRO A 221 -0.63 -24.02 -13.78
C PRO A 221 -0.07 -23.74 -12.38
N VAL A 222 1.24 -23.89 -12.17
CA VAL A 222 1.91 -23.51 -10.91
C VAL A 222 1.78 -22.02 -10.57
N GLY A 223 1.59 -21.17 -11.59
CA GLY A 223 1.34 -19.73 -11.44
C GLY A 223 -0.12 -19.35 -11.20
N ASP A 224 -1.09 -20.29 -11.24
CA ASP A 224 -2.52 -19.97 -11.06
C ASP A 224 -2.86 -19.30 -9.72
N PRO A 225 -2.25 -19.68 -8.58
CA PRO A 225 -2.46 -18.95 -7.32
C PRO A 225 -1.90 -17.52 -7.33
N TRP A 226 -0.97 -17.20 -8.24
CA TRP A 226 -0.11 -16.01 -8.21
C TRP A 226 -0.45 -14.96 -9.28
N ARG A 227 -1.59 -15.12 -9.98
CA ARG A 227 -2.04 -14.28 -11.11
C ARG A 227 -2.19 -12.79 -10.79
N LYS A 228 -2.21 -12.39 -9.51
CA LYS A 228 -2.12 -10.98 -9.09
C LYS A 228 -0.66 -10.52 -9.08
N GLN A 229 0.20 -11.17 -8.31
CA GLN A 229 1.62 -10.83 -8.11
C GLN A 229 2.41 -10.92 -9.43
N ILE A 230 2.09 -11.88 -10.30
CA ILE A 230 2.64 -11.98 -11.67
C ILE A 230 2.46 -10.66 -12.45
N ARG A 231 1.32 -9.97 -12.28
CA ARG A 231 1.02 -8.69 -12.96
C ARG A 231 1.59 -7.46 -12.25
N ALA A 232 2.25 -7.64 -11.10
CA ALA A 232 3.02 -6.58 -10.43
C ALA A 232 4.49 -6.56 -10.86
N VAL A 233 5.01 -7.65 -11.41
CA VAL A 233 6.41 -7.79 -11.82
C VAL A 233 6.61 -7.36 -13.28
N GLY A 234 7.71 -6.64 -13.52
CA GLY A 234 8.19 -6.31 -14.86
C GLY A 234 9.72 -6.31 -14.92
N VAL A 235 10.26 -6.67 -16.09
CA VAL A 235 11.66 -6.40 -16.43
C VAL A 235 11.81 -4.95 -16.84
N TYR A 236 12.96 -4.34 -16.58
CA TYR A 236 13.25 -2.99 -17.07
C TYR A 236 14.67 -2.88 -17.61
N THR A 237 14.85 -1.96 -18.56
CA THR A 237 16.17 -1.53 -19.02
C THR A 237 16.55 -0.20 -18.41
N LYS A 238 17.85 -0.02 -18.15
CA LYS A 238 18.47 1.20 -17.61
C LYS A 238 19.60 1.62 -18.55
N ASN A 239 19.70 2.91 -18.85
CA ASN A 239 20.61 3.48 -19.85
C ASN A 239 20.55 2.70 -21.19
N GLY A 240 19.40 2.08 -21.49
CA GLY A 240 19.18 1.17 -22.62
C GLY A 240 20.18 0.02 -22.78
N THR A 241 21.02 -0.29 -21.78
CA THR A 241 22.20 -1.17 -21.93
C THR A 241 22.31 -2.26 -20.86
N ALA A 242 21.76 -1.98 -19.69
CA ALA A 242 21.68 -2.90 -18.57
C ALA A 242 20.21 -3.19 -18.23
N ASP A 243 19.96 -4.32 -17.60
CA ASP A 243 18.64 -4.81 -17.23
C ASP A 243 18.61 -5.37 -15.80
N CYS A 244 17.43 -5.31 -15.20
CA CYS A 244 17.07 -5.89 -13.90
C CYS A 244 15.54 -6.11 -13.86
N THR A 245 15.06 -6.77 -12.81
CA THR A 245 13.64 -6.94 -12.51
C THR A 245 13.19 -5.96 -11.42
N GLY A 246 11.90 -5.65 -11.37
CA GLY A 246 11.31 -5.09 -10.17
C GLY A 246 9.81 -5.35 -10.07
N THR A 247 9.22 -4.82 -8.99
CA THR A 247 7.83 -5.08 -8.60
C THR A 247 7.11 -3.79 -8.22
N LEU A 248 5.94 -3.57 -8.80
CA LEU A 248 5.04 -2.47 -8.46
C LEU A 248 4.39 -2.73 -7.09
N LEU A 249 4.55 -1.81 -6.13
CA LEU A 249 4.04 -1.93 -4.77
C LEU A 249 2.89 -0.94 -4.51
N ASN A 250 1.96 -1.33 -3.64
CA ASN A 250 0.94 -0.44 -3.10
C ASN A 250 1.46 0.36 -1.90
N ASP A 251 0.83 1.50 -1.58
CA ASP A 251 1.08 2.27 -0.34
C ASP A 251 -0.15 2.25 0.59
N THR A 252 0.01 2.67 1.85
CA THR A 252 -1.12 2.74 2.83
C THR A 252 -2.17 3.79 2.48
N ALA A 253 -1.85 4.72 1.56
CA ALA A 253 -2.82 5.67 1.01
C ALA A 253 -3.71 5.02 -0.07
N HIS A 254 -3.28 3.89 -0.65
CA HIS A 254 -3.88 3.19 -1.78
C HIS A 254 -4.19 4.12 -2.96
N ASP A 255 -3.34 5.15 -3.18
CA ASP A 255 -3.56 6.13 -4.23
C ASP A 255 -3.01 5.69 -5.60
N PHE A 256 -2.46 4.47 -5.66
CA PHE A 256 -1.84 3.85 -6.82
C PHE A 256 -0.68 4.67 -7.42
N LYS A 257 0.08 5.41 -6.60
CA LYS A 257 1.41 5.92 -6.99
C LYS A 257 2.30 4.76 -7.45
N PRO A 258 2.92 4.84 -8.64
CA PRO A 258 3.60 3.70 -9.26
C PRO A 258 5.00 3.49 -8.66
N TYR A 259 5.06 3.15 -7.38
CA TYR A 259 6.28 2.79 -6.66
C TYR A 259 6.77 1.43 -7.12
N PHE A 260 8.00 1.36 -7.61
CA PHE A 260 8.60 0.17 -8.19
C PHE A 260 9.85 -0.19 -7.40
N LEU A 261 9.79 -1.32 -6.68
CA LEU A 261 10.89 -1.86 -5.90
C LEU A 261 11.83 -2.65 -6.81
N SER A 262 13.14 -2.43 -6.66
CA SER A 262 14.21 -3.19 -7.32
C SER A 262 15.47 -3.20 -6.43
N ALA A 263 16.61 -3.64 -6.95
CA ALA A 263 17.86 -3.78 -6.21
C ALA A 263 18.79 -2.55 -6.37
N ASN A 264 19.46 -2.17 -5.28
CA ASN A 264 20.40 -1.05 -5.26
C ASN A 264 21.62 -1.31 -6.17
N HIS A 265 22.10 -2.56 -6.29
CA HIS A 265 23.22 -2.89 -7.17
C HIS A 265 22.90 -2.69 -8.68
N CYS A 266 21.62 -2.64 -9.08
CA CYS A 266 21.22 -2.19 -10.43
C CYS A 266 21.59 -0.71 -10.68
N GLY A 267 21.84 0.04 -9.61
CA GLY A 267 22.55 1.32 -9.60
C GLY A 267 21.74 2.49 -10.15
N VAL A 268 20.42 2.45 -10.08
CA VAL A 268 19.57 3.59 -10.46
C VAL A 268 19.70 4.68 -9.40
N ASP A 269 19.88 5.91 -9.85
CA ASP A 269 20.05 7.12 -9.04
C ASP A 269 19.36 8.30 -9.71
N SER A 270 19.39 9.48 -9.08
CA SER A 270 18.82 10.73 -9.62
C SER A 270 19.53 11.30 -10.85
N THR A 271 20.47 10.57 -11.45
CA THR A 271 21.10 10.91 -12.73
C THR A 271 20.73 9.93 -13.85
N SER A 272 20.10 8.80 -13.50
CA SER A 272 19.83 7.67 -14.39
C SER A 272 18.41 7.09 -14.30
N ASP A 273 17.59 7.52 -13.35
CA ASP A 273 16.16 7.22 -13.20
C ASP A 273 15.32 7.56 -14.44
N ALA A 274 15.54 8.73 -15.06
CA ALA A 274 14.89 9.12 -16.30
C ALA A 274 15.21 8.20 -17.51
N THR A 275 16.12 7.22 -17.36
CA THR A 275 16.52 6.27 -18.41
C THR A 275 15.81 4.93 -18.35
N ILE A 276 14.94 4.73 -17.35
CA ILE A 276 14.21 3.50 -17.13
C ILE A 276 13.14 3.30 -18.21
N VAL A 277 13.10 2.10 -18.78
CA VAL A 277 11.98 1.60 -19.60
C VAL A 277 11.54 0.25 -19.03
N VAL A 278 10.30 0.18 -18.53
CA VAL A 278 9.69 -1.03 -17.94
C VAL A 278 8.87 -1.76 -19.01
N TYR A 279 8.92 -3.09 -19.00
CA TYR A 279 8.12 -3.97 -19.84
C TYR A 279 7.22 -4.83 -18.93
N TRP A 280 5.92 -4.60 -19.03
CA TRP A 280 4.88 -5.38 -18.39
C TRP A 280 4.49 -6.57 -19.28
N ASN A 281 3.87 -7.59 -18.69
CA ASN A 281 3.30 -8.74 -19.40
C ASN A 281 4.28 -9.43 -20.38
N TYR A 282 5.59 -9.30 -20.16
CA TYR A 282 6.63 -9.97 -20.93
C TYR A 282 6.77 -11.42 -20.44
N GLU A 283 5.84 -12.26 -20.84
CA GLU A 283 5.72 -13.64 -20.38
C GLU A 283 5.40 -14.60 -21.54
N ALA A 284 5.74 -15.88 -21.36
CA ALA A 284 5.48 -16.89 -22.37
C ALA A 284 3.98 -17.08 -22.62
N THR A 285 3.60 -17.20 -23.89
CA THR A 285 2.20 -17.45 -24.28
C THR A 285 1.78 -18.91 -24.11
N THR A 286 2.71 -19.84 -23.87
CA THR A 286 2.47 -21.28 -23.70
C THR A 286 3.38 -21.81 -22.59
N CYS A 287 2.85 -22.69 -21.73
CA CYS A 287 3.60 -23.25 -20.60
C CYS A 287 4.73 -24.18 -21.06
N GLY A 288 5.93 -23.99 -20.50
CA GLY A 288 7.12 -24.79 -20.76
C GLY A 288 7.83 -24.44 -22.07
N THR A 289 7.46 -23.32 -22.72
CA THR A 289 8.12 -22.89 -23.96
C THR A 289 9.24 -21.90 -23.72
N HIS A 290 9.28 -21.22 -22.56
CA HIS A 290 10.25 -20.16 -22.26
C HIS A 290 10.24 -19.09 -23.35
N GLY A 291 9.04 -18.55 -23.57
CA GLY A 291 8.74 -17.58 -24.63
C GLY A 291 8.27 -18.17 -25.96
N PRO A 292 8.06 -17.32 -26.99
CA PRO A 292 8.26 -15.87 -26.97
C PRO A 292 7.22 -15.15 -26.08
N GLY A 293 7.60 -13.98 -25.57
CA GLY A 293 6.73 -13.02 -24.90
C GLY A 293 6.64 -11.69 -25.67
N SER A 294 5.73 -10.81 -25.25
CA SER A 294 5.51 -9.50 -25.90
C SER A 294 6.17 -8.35 -25.14
N THR A 295 6.93 -7.50 -25.83
CA THR A 295 7.49 -6.25 -25.28
C THR A 295 6.62 -5.01 -25.53
N ALA A 296 5.42 -5.19 -26.11
CA ALA A 296 4.54 -4.09 -26.50
C ALA A 296 3.92 -3.33 -25.32
N ASP A 297 3.82 -3.97 -24.14
CA ASP A 297 3.28 -3.37 -22.93
C ASP A 297 4.38 -2.64 -22.14
N ASN A 298 4.93 -1.57 -22.73
CA ASN A 298 6.05 -0.82 -22.13
C ASN A 298 5.69 0.61 -21.68
N GLN A 299 6.54 1.17 -20.82
CA GLN A 299 6.53 2.59 -20.45
C GLN A 299 7.93 3.10 -20.09
N SER A 300 8.16 4.40 -20.30
CA SER A 300 9.46 5.05 -20.07
C SER A 300 9.38 6.18 -19.05
N GLY A 301 10.47 6.39 -18.31
CA GLY A 301 10.66 7.48 -17.36
C GLY A 301 10.30 7.10 -15.92
N SER A 302 11.20 7.42 -15.00
CA SER A 302 10.97 7.35 -13.56
C SER A 302 11.76 8.43 -12.83
N THR A 303 11.42 8.61 -11.56
CA THR A 303 12.12 9.46 -10.60
C THR A 303 12.58 8.63 -9.41
N PHE A 304 13.87 8.73 -9.05
CA PHE A 304 14.46 8.07 -7.89
C PHE A 304 13.78 8.51 -6.58
N ARG A 305 13.55 7.56 -5.66
CA ARG A 305 12.94 7.82 -4.35
C ARG A 305 13.87 7.47 -3.20
N ALA A 306 14.39 6.24 -3.16
CA ALA A 306 15.32 5.82 -2.11
C ALA A 306 16.20 4.67 -2.56
N SER A 307 17.38 4.52 -1.94
CA SER A 307 18.13 3.26 -1.98
C SER A 307 18.98 3.06 -0.74
N TYR A 308 19.29 1.81 -0.42
CA TYR A 308 20.13 1.48 0.75
C TYR A 308 20.95 0.22 0.49
N ALA A 309 22.25 0.40 0.29
CA ALA A 309 23.18 -0.69 -0.03
C ALA A 309 23.23 -1.83 1.01
N PRO A 310 23.12 -1.61 2.34
CA PRO A 310 23.19 -2.72 3.30
C PRO A 310 22.06 -3.76 3.21
N SER A 311 20.85 -3.39 2.77
CA SER A 311 19.78 -4.35 2.42
C SER A 311 19.49 -4.37 0.93
N ASP A 312 20.43 -3.86 0.13
CA ASP A 312 20.42 -3.75 -1.32
C ASP A 312 19.08 -3.35 -1.97
N PHE A 313 18.28 -2.48 -1.35
CA PHE A 313 17.01 -2.07 -1.92
C PHE A 313 17.12 -0.75 -2.70
N LEU A 314 16.32 -0.63 -3.76
CA LEU A 314 16.10 0.56 -4.57
C LEU A 314 14.59 0.76 -4.75
N LEU A 315 14.12 1.99 -4.57
CA LEU A 315 12.76 2.41 -4.88
C LEU A 315 12.81 3.60 -5.85
N PHE A 316 12.06 3.50 -6.95
CA PHE A 316 11.76 4.62 -7.83
C PHE A 316 10.26 4.69 -8.11
N GLU A 317 9.78 5.85 -8.54
CA GLU A 317 8.39 6.09 -8.91
C GLU A 317 8.33 6.35 -10.42
N LEU A 318 7.48 5.62 -11.15
CA LEU A 318 7.35 5.81 -12.60
C LEU A 318 6.71 7.17 -12.91
N ASP A 319 7.19 7.87 -13.94
CA ASP A 319 6.76 9.25 -14.26
C ASP A 319 5.26 9.33 -14.64
N ALA A 320 4.64 8.18 -14.97
CA ALA A 320 3.21 8.02 -15.15
C ALA A 320 2.72 6.67 -14.58
N LYS A 321 1.45 6.64 -14.13
CA LYS A 321 0.76 5.39 -13.81
C LYS A 321 0.73 4.48 -15.06
N PRO A 322 0.91 3.16 -14.92
CA PRO A 322 0.80 2.23 -16.03
C PRO A 322 -0.55 2.33 -16.75
N ASP A 323 -0.54 2.07 -18.05
CA ASP A 323 -1.75 2.08 -18.88
C ASP A 323 -2.76 1.06 -18.33
N PRO A 324 -4.03 1.42 -18.06
CA PRO A 324 -5.03 0.46 -17.61
C PRO A 324 -5.18 -0.76 -18.53
N SER A 325 -4.84 -0.65 -19.83
CA SER A 325 -4.85 -1.80 -20.74
C SER A 325 -3.81 -2.87 -20.38
N PHE A 326 -2.73 -2.51 -19.70
CA PHE A 326 -1.71 -3.44 -19.21
C PHE A 326 -2.21 -4.32 -18.07
N ASN A 327 -3.31 -3.91 -17.41
CA ASN A 327 -3.91 -4.66 -16.31
C ASN A 327 -2.88 -5.02 -15.22
N VAL A 328 -1.97 -4.10 -14.90
CA VAL A 328 -0.96 -4.32 -13.84
C VAL A 328 -1.61 -4.47 -12.46
N PHE A 329 -0.86 -5.04 -11.52
CA PHE A 329 -1.26 -5.13 -10.11
C PHE A 329 -0.26 -4.38 -9.23
N TYR A 330 -0.74 -3.83 -8.12
CA TYR A 330 0.09 -3.17 -7.11
C TYR A 330 0.19 -4.11 -5.92
N ALA A 331 1.36 -4.74 -5.73
CA ALA A 331 1.52 -5.77 -4.71
C ALA A 331 1.51 -5.20 -3.28
N GLY A 332 0.83 -5.91 -2.38
CA GLY A 332 0.99 -5.70 -0.95
C GLY A 332 2.37 -6.15 -0.46
N TRP A 333 2.81 -5.60 0.67
CA TRP A 333 4.12 -5.84 1.24
C TRP A 333 4.01 -6.14 2.75
N ASP A 334 5.05 -6.76 3.30
CA ASP A 334 5.15 -7.12 4.71
C ASP A 334 6.54 -6.76 5.23
N ALA A 335 6.59 -5.74 6.10
CA ALA A 335 7.80 -5.21 6.71
C ALA A 335 8.02 -5.71 8.14
N THR A 336 7.23 -6.67 8.64
CA THR A 336 7.32 -7.15 10.03
C THR A 336 8.65 -7.85 10.32
N GLY A 337 9.22 -8.52 9.31
CA GLY A 337 10.41 -9.34 9.47
C GLY A 337 10.17 -10.70 10.11
N ALA A 338 8.90 -11.13 10.23
CA ALA A 338 8.55 -12.51 10.57
C ALA A 338 9.12 -13.50 9.54
N ILE A 339 9.51 -14.69 9.99
CA ILE A 339 10.13 -15.69 9.11
C ILE A 339 9.02 -16.32 8.23
N PRO A 340 9.10 -16.22 6.90
CA PRO A 340 8.18 -16.93 6.03
C PRO A 340 8.34 -18.45 6.20
N PRO A 341 7.25 -19.25 6.18
CA PRO A 341 7.35 -20.72 6.23
C PRO A 341 7.70 -21.34 4.87
N SER A 342 7.48 -20.58 3.79
CA SER A 342 7.73 -20.91 2.39
C SER A 342 7.59 -19.63 1.55
N GLU A 343 8.31 -19.57 0.43
CA GLU A 343 8.45 -18.37 -0.38
C GLU A 343 8.32 -18.62 -1.88
N VAL A 344 7.97 -17.56 -2.61
CA VAL A 344 7.87 -17.57 -4.07
C VAL A 344 8.59 -16.36 -4.66
N GLY A 345 9.53 -16.60 -5.57
CA GLY A 345 10.13 -15.57 -6.41
C GLY A 345 9.37 -15.45 -7.73
N ILE A 346 9.12 -14.23 -8.20
CA ILE A 346 8.59 -13.97 -9.55
C ILE A 346 9.51 -12.98 -10.22
N HIS A 347 10.15 -13.37 -11.32
CA HIS A 347 11.34 -12.70 -11.83
C HIS A 347 11.51 -12.84 -13.36
N HIS A 348 12.50 -12.14 -13.92
CA HIS A 348 12.91 -12.28 -15.31
C HIS A 348 14.37 -12.79 -15.40
N PRO A 349 14.59 -14.11 -15.36
CA PRO A 349 15.93 -14.70 -15.50
C PRO A 349 16.50 -14.38 -16.89
N ALA A 350 17.78 -14.00 -16.96
CA ALA A 350 18.45 -13.52 -18.17
C ALA A 350 17.79 -12.29 -18.87
N ALA A 351 16.88 -11.59 -18.20
CA ALA A 351 15.90 -10.66 -18.80
C ALA A 351 15.04 -11.27 -19.92
N ASP A 352 14.83 -12.58 -19.86
CA ASP A 352 13.88 -13.33 -20.68
C ASP A 352 12.45 -13.17 -20.13
N VAL A 353 11.52 -13.96 -20.66
CA VAL A 353 10.14 -14.04 -20.20
C VAL A 353 10.04 -14.31 -18.70
N LYS A 354 8.92 -13.88 -18.11
CA LYS A 354 8.70 -13.97 -16.67
C LYS A 354 8.60 -15.42 -16.19
N ALA A 355 9.39 -15.75 -15.17
CA ALA A 355 9.42 -17.04 -14.48
C ALA A 355 8.88 -16.94 -13.04
N ILE A 356 8.59 -18.11 -12.45
CA ILE A 356 8.18 -18.28 -11.05
C ILE A 356 8.92 -19.44 -10.38
N SER A 357 9.50 -19.18 -9.22
CA SER A 357 10.35 -20.10 -8.47
C SER A 357 9.85 -20.27 -7.03
N PHE A 358 9.99 -21.47 -6.48
CA PHE A 358 9.34 -21.90 -5.24
C PHE A 358 10.34 -22.47 -4.23
N ALA A 359 10.25 -21.99 -3.00
CA ALA A 359 10.91 -22.55 -1.82
C ALA A 359 9.85 -23.01 -0.82
N ASN A 360 9.88 -24.30 -0.48
CA ASN A 360 8.89 -24.97 0.38
C ASN A 360 9.40 -25.17 1.81
N SER A 361 10.43 -24.40 2.19
CA SER A 361 11.08 -24.43 3.50
C SER A 361 11.41 -22.99 3.91
N ALA A 362 11.18 -22.68 5.17
CA ALA A 362 11.39 -21.33 5.71
C ALA A 362 12.76 -20.73 5.36
N ALA A 363 12.75 -19.49 4.87
CA ALA A 363 13.97 -18.72 4.62
C ALA A 363 14.80 -18.53 5.91
N ASP A 364 16.12 -18.64 5.77
CA ASP A 364 17.06 -18.32 6.85
C ASP A 364 17.37 -16.82 6.89
N THR A 365 17.74 -16.27 8.05
CA THR A 365 18.21 -14.88 8.18
C THR A 365 19.73 -14.86 8.23
N THR A 366 20.37 -14.14 7.32
CA THR A 366 21.84 -14.09 7.22
C THR A 366 22.34 -12.70 6.81
N ALA A 367 23.66 -12.51 6.87
CA ALA A 367 24.32 -11.51 6.04
C ALA A 367 24.32 -11.93 4.55
N TYR A 368 24.50 -10.98 3.63
CA TYR A 368 24.69 -11.31 2.21
C TYR A 368 25.90 -12.22 2.02
N ASN A 369 25.77 -13.24 1.17
CA ASN A 369 26.83 -14.20 0.85
C ASN A 369 27.44 -14.89 2.10
N SER A 370 26.63 -15.06 3.16
CA SER A 370 26.99 -15.77 4.39
C SER A 370 26.09 -17.01 4.56
N PRO A 371 26.64 -18.22 4.70
CA PRO A 371 25.88 -19.40 5.08
C PRO A 371 25.56 -19.47 6.58
N THR A 372 26.05 -18.50 7.37
CA THR A 372 25.86 -18.45 8.81
C THR A 372 24.58 -17.70 9.15
N HIS A 373 23.68 -18.38 9.88
CA HIS A 373 22.50 -17.80 10.50
C HIS A 373 22.86 -16.61 11.41
N ASP A 374 22.15 -15.50 11.21
CA ASP A 374 22.21 -14.28 11.99
C ASP A 374 20.79 -13.70 12.10
N PRO A 375 20.16 -13.68 13.30
CA PRO A 375 18.85 -13.06 13.52
C PRO A 375 18.81 -11.56 13.18
N ALA A 376 19.95 -10.86 13.31
CA ALA A 376 20.12 -9.45 12.91
C ALA A 376 20.50 -9.31 11.42
N GLY A 377 20.55 -10.43 10.68
CA GLY A 377 20.90 -10.50 9.28
C GLY A 377 20.02 -9.62 8.40
N ASN A 378 20.65 -8.98 7.42
CA ASN A 378 20.04 -8.05 6.48
C ASN A 378 19.40 -8.73 5.26
N HIS A 379 19.59 -10.04 5.09
CA HIS A 379 19.05 -10.81 3.97
C HIS A 379 18.24 -12.03 4.44
N TRP A 380 17.21 -12.37 3.67
CA TRP A 380 16.63 -13.71 3.62
C TRP A 380 17.52 -14.58 2.73
N ARG A 381 17.98 -15.72 3.23
CA ARG A 381 18.65 -16.75 2.45
C ARG A 381 17.63 -17.84 2.13
N VAL A 382 17.24 -17.91 0.87
CA VAL A 382 16.19 -18.80 0.33
C VAL A 382 16.85 -20.00 -0.36
N LEU A 383 16.29 -21.20 -0.21
CA LEU A 383 16.77 -22.42 -0.91
C LEU A 383 15.66 -22.94 -1.82
N TRP A 384 15.90 -22.96 -3.13
CA TRP A 384 14.88 -23.30 -4.11
C TRP A 384 14.61 -24.81 -4.19
N ASN A 385 13.35 -25.16 -4.46
CA ASN A 385 12.91 -26.53 -4.75
C ASN A 385 12.41 -26.70 -6.19
N SER A 386 12.01 -25.63 -6.86
CA SER A 386 11.56 -25.60 -8.25
C SER A 386 11.78 -24.20 -8.83
N GLY A 387 12.35 -24.11 -10.04
CA GLY A 387 12.96 -22.87 -10.52
C GLY A 387 14.19 -22.47 -9.69
N VAL A 388 14.86 -21.40 -10.10
CA VAL A 388 16.00 -20.76 -9.44
C VAL A 388 15.88 -19.24 -9.58
N THR A 389 16.98 -18.49 -9.47
CA THR A 389 17.08 -17.19 -10.15
C THR A 389 18.35 -17.16 -11.03
N GLU A 390 18.36 -16.29 -12.03
CA GLU A 390 19.52 -16.07 -12.92
C GLU A 390 19.78 -14.56 -13.13
N PRO A 391 20.97 -14.12 -13.57
CA PRO A 391 21.28 -12.69 -13.77
C PRO A 391 20.20 -11.95 -14.57
N GLY A 392 19.79 -10.76 -14.11
CA GLY A 392 18.59 -10.05 -14.61
C GLY A 392 17.36 -10.20 -13.69
N SER A 393 17.30 -11.28 -12.90
CA SER A 393 16.30 -11.47 -11.83
C SER A 393 16.44 -10.46 -10.69
N SER A 394 17.60 -9.82 -10.57
CA SER A 394 17.94 -8.82 -9.54
C SER A 394 16.82 -7.80 -9.34
N GLY A 395 16.43 -7.56 -8.09
CA GLY A 395 15.35 -6.65 -7.72
C GLY A 395 13.93 -7.23 -7.78
N SER A 396 13.75 -8.47 -8.23
CA SER A 396 12.47 -9.19 -8.10
C SER A 396 12.04 -9.34 -6.62
N CYS A 397 10.74 -9.26 -6.35
CA CYS A 397 10.19 -9.51 -5.01
C CYS A 397 10.23 -11.00 -4.64
N LEU A 398 10.62 -11.27 -3.40
CA LEU A 398 10.28 -12.50 -2.69
C LEU A 398 8.92 -12.32 -2.04
N PHE A 399 7.99 -13.22 -2.32
CA PHE A 399 6.65 -13.24 -1.71
C PHE A 399 6.56 -14.33 -0.65
N ASN A 400 5.98 -14.01 0.51
CA ASN A 400 5.59 -15.02 1.50
C ASN A 400 4.41 -15.83 0.96
N ALA A 401 4.53 -17.16 0.89
CA ALA A 401 3.53 -18.00 0.25
C ALA A 401 2.17 -18.04 0.97
N SER A 402 2.12 -17.69 2.26
CA SER A 402 0.88 -17.74 3.06
C SER A 402 -0.02 -16.52 2.87
N ASN A 403 0.54 -15.33 2.65
CA ASN A 403 -0.20 -14.06 2.52
C ASN A 403 0.03 -13.34 1.19
N GLN A 404 0.92 -13.86 0.33
CA GLN A 404 1.30 -13.33 -0.97
C GLN A 404 1.80 -11.88 -0.99
N ARG A 405 2.38 -11.40 0.13
CA ARG A 405 2.98 -10.08 0.27
C ARG A 405 4.49 -10.12 0.00
N CYS A 406 5.02 -9.07 -0.61
CA CYS A 406 6.47 -8.93 -0.82
C CYS A 406 7.20 -8.67 0.52
N ILE A 407 8.22 -9.48 0.82
CA ILE A 407 8.99 -9.47 2.08
C ILE A 407 10.47 -9.09 1.89
N GLY A 408 10.89 -8.84 0.64
CA GLY A 408 12.25 -8.45 0.28
C GLY A 408 12.49 -8.53 -1.23
N GLN A 409 13.65 -8.07 -1.70
CA GLN A 409 14.00 -8.05 -3.13
C GLN A 409 15.36 -8.70 -3.42
N LEU A 410 15.50 -9.36 -4.58
CA LEU A 410 16.68 -10.18 -4.89
C LEU A 410 17.96 -9.33 -5.00
N HIS A 411 18.94 -9.63 -4.16
CA HIS A 411 20.32 -9.16 -4.31
C HIS A 411 21.10 -10.13 -5.22
N GLY A 412 20.90 -11.45 -5.04
CA GLY A 412 21.47 -12.52 -5.86
C GLY A 412 22.05 -13.66 -5.02
N GLY A 413 22.73 -14.60 -5.67
CA GLY A 413 23.33 -15.77 -5.04
C GLY A 413 24.00 -16.69 -6.07
N PRO A 414 24.46 -17.89 -5.66
CA PRO A 414 25.07 -18.85 -6.57
C PRO A 414 24.08 -19.71 -7.38
N SER A 415 22.76 -19.52 -7.23
CA SER A 415 21.79 -20.36 -7.92
C SER A 415 21.83 -20.18 -9.45
N ILE A 416 21.58 -21.28 -10.16
CA ILE A 416 21.51 -21.38 -11.62
C ILE A 416 20.92 -22.75 -11.97
N CYS A 417 20.26 -22.88 -13.13
CA CYS A 417 19.72 -24.18 -13.53
C CYS A 417 20.82 -25.24 -13.70
N GLY A 418 20.63 -26.40 -13.04
CA GLY A 418 21.62 -27.48 -13.00
C GLY A 418 22.79 -27.24 -12.04
N GLY A 419 22.78 -26.14 -11.27
CA GLY A 419 23.74 -25.89 -10.20
C GLY A 419 23.63 -26.90 -9.05
N ALA A 420 24.74 -27.09 -8.34
CA ALA A 420 24.78 -27.93 -7.13
C ALA A 420 24.35 -27.18 -5.86
N ASP A 421 24.31 -25.85 -5.92
CA ASP A 421 23.91 -24.96 -4.83
C ASP A 421 22.82 -24.03 -5.35
N LEU A 422 21.62 -24.12 -4.77
CA LEU A 422 20.39 -23.54 -5.30
C LEU A 422 19.81 -22.48 -4.36
N HIS A 423 20.68 -21.70 -3.70
CA HIS A 423 20.27 -20.66 -2.78
C HIS A 423 20.48 -19.25 -3.33
N ASP A 424 19.67 -18.31 -2.84
CA ASP A 424 19.77 -16.88 -3.15
C ASP A 424 19.55 -16.01 -1.91
N TYR A 425 20.01 -14.77 -1.98
CA TYR A 425 19.86 -13.76 -0.93
C TYR A 425 18.94 -12.62 -1.39
N TYR A 426 17.90 -12.37 -0.61
CA TYR A 426 16.97 -11.26 -0.80
C TYR A 426 17.12 -10.25 0.33
N GLY A 427 17.31 -8.96 0.01
CA GLY A 427 17.37 -7.90 1.02
C GLY A 427 16.05 -7.80 1.77
N ARG A 428 16.07 -7.85 3.11
CA ARG A 428 14.85 -7.92 3.92
C ARG A 428 14.10 -6.59 3.89
N LEU A 429 12.82 -6.62 3.54
CA LEU A 429 11.97 -5.41 3.52
C LEU A 429 11.87 -4.76 4.91
N SER A 430 11.89 -5.56 5.99
CA SER A 430 11.91 -5.08 7.37
C SER A 430 13.14 -4.24 7.72
N VAL A 431 14.31 -4.54 7.12
CA VAL A 431 15.53 -3.74 7.26
C VAL A 431 15.45 -2.50 6.38
N SER A 432 14.99 -2.65 5.14
CA SER A 432 14.73 -1.56 4.19
C SER A 432 13.68 -0.55 4.69
N TRP A 433 12.77 -0.96 5.59
CA TRP A 433 11.71 -0.12 6.17
C TRP A 433 12.25 1.10 6.90
N ASN A 434 13.27 0.90 7.75
CA ASN A 434 13.96 1.96 8.47
C ASN A 434 15.30 2.36 7.81
N GLY A 435 15.95 1.43 7.13
CA GLY A 435 17.10 1.65 6.24
C GLY A 435 18.20 2.52 6.85
N GLY A 436 18.68 3.50 6.09
CA GLY A 436 19.71 4.45 6.53
C GLY A 436 19.19 5.59 7.43
N GLY A 437 17.94 5.53 7.88
CA GLY A 437 17.35 6.53 8.79
C GLY A 437 16.82 7.80 8.11
N THR A 438 17.00 7.98 6.79
CA THR A 438 16.46 9.12 6.02
C THR A 438 15.51 8.65 4.92
N SER A 439 14.60 9.51 4.45
CA SER A 439 13.64 9.15 3.38
C SER A 439 14.30 8.74 2.06
N ALA A 440 15.50 9.26 1.76
CA ALA A 440 16.30 8.84 0.61
C ALA A 440 16.97 7.47 0.79
N THR A 441 16.87 6.85 1.97
CA THR A 441 17.54 5.59 2.32
C THR A 441 16.65 4.57 3.02
N ARG A 442 15.31 4.74 2.99
CA ARG A 442 14.35 3.81 3.61
C ARG A 442 12.99 3.82 2.89
N LEU A 443 12.17 2.79 3.11
CA LEU A 443 10.89 2.61 2.43
C LEU A 443 9.70 3.31 3.09
N LYS A 444 9.70 3.50 4.42
CA LYS A 444 8.48 3.86 5.15
C LYS A 444 7.85 5.19 4.74
N ASP A 445 8.63 6.21 4.41
CA ASP A 445 8.11 7.52 3.99
C ASP A 445 7.36 7.49 2.64
N TRP A 446 7.56 6.41 1.87
CA TRP A 446 6.97 6.21 0.54
C TRP A 446 5.82 5.22 0.58
N LEU A 447 5.99 4.08 1.26
CA LEU A 447 4.99 3.01 1.33
C LEU A 447 3.98 3.20 2.48
N ASP A 448 4.34 3.96 3.51
CA ASP A 448 3.43 4.43 4.56
C ASP A 448 3.56 5.96 4.78
N PRO A 449 3.18 6.79 3.78
CA PRO A 449 3.41 8.23 3.80
C PRO A 449 2.58 8.97 4.87
N GLY A 450 1.54 8.33 5.41
CA GLY A 450 0.76 8.84 6.55
C GLY A 450 1.34 8.45 7.91
N ASN A 451 2.38 7.60 7.96
CA ASN A 451 2.86 6.92 9.16
C ASN A 451 1.67 6.31 9.94
N THR A 452 0.84 5.53 9.22
CA THR A 452 -0.51 5.11 9.62
C THR A 452 -0.50 3.96 10.64
N GLY A 453 0.29 4.10 11.72
CA GLY A 453 0.18 3.29 12.95
C GLY A 453 -1.11 3.57 13.74
N SER A 454 -2.21 3.77 13.02
CA SER A 454 -3.56 4.00 13.52
C SER A 454 -4.20 2.65 13.83
N LEU A 455 -4.87 2.56 14.98
CA LEU A 455 -5.49 1.33 15.47
C LEU A 455 -6.99 1.52 15.36
N GLY A 456 -7.67 0.67 14.59
CA GLY A 456 -9.11 0.74 14.37
C GLY A 456 -9.83 -0.48 14.93
N LEU A 457 -10.93 -0.23 15.64
CA LEU A 457 -12.04 -1.16 15.85
C LEU A 457 -13.28 -0.56 15.17
N ASP A 458 -13.41 -0.80 13.87
CA ASP A 458 -14.35 -0.07 13.00
C ASP A 458 -15.70 -0.78 12.88
N GLY A 459 -16.76 -0.16 13.44
CA GLY A 459 -18.15 -0.62 13.34
C GLY A 459 -18.42 -1.87 14.17
N ASP A 460 -18.16 -3.01 13.56
CA ASP A 460 -18.08 -4.33 14.17
C ASP A 460 -16.63 -4.56 14.69
N PRO A 461 -16.29 -5.62 15.45
CA PRO A 461 -14.94 -5.81 15.99
C PRO A 461 -13.93 -6.37 14.96
N HIS A 462 -13.85 -5.75 13.79
CA HIS A 462 -12.69 -5.77 12.92
C HIS A 462 -11.51 -5.03 13.58
N ILE A 463 -10.39 -5.70 13.87
CA ILE A 463 -9.30 -5.15 14.69
C ILE A 463 -8.05 -4.88 13.85
N THR A 464 -7.52 -3.66 13.93
CA THR A 464 -6.13 -3.36 13.53
C THR A 464 -5.25 -3.21 14.78
N THR A 465 -4.25 -4.08 14.91
CA THR A 465 -3.36 -4.16 16.08
C THR A 465 -2.32 -3.05 16.13
N ALA A 466 -1.70 -2.87 17.31
CA ALA A 466 -0.62 -1.90 17.59
C ALA A 466 0.54 -1.87 16.57
N ASN A 467 0.71 -2.93 15.78
CA ASN A 467 1.73 -3.08 14.74
C ASN A 467 1.15 -3.32 13.32
N GLY A 468 -0.12 -2.98 13.09
CA GLY A 468 -0.75 -2.98 11.76
C GLY A 468 -1.25 -4.33 11.24
N VAL A 469 -1.34 -5.36 12.09
CA VAL A 469 -1.96 -6.64 11.70
C VAL A 469 -3.49 -6.48 11.81
N HIS A 470 -4.22 -7.02 10.84
CA HIS A 470 -5.67 -6.89 10.75
C HIS A 470 -6.36 -8.24 10.92
N TYR A 471 -7.38 -8.35 11.76
CA TYR A 471 -8.13 -9.60 11.99
C TYR A 471 -9.51 -9.38 12.62
N ASP A 472 -10.39 -10.37 12.51
CA ASP A 472 -11.77 -10.34 12.99
C ASP A 472 -11.95 -11.00 14.36
N PHE A 473 -12.47 -10.27 15.36
CA PHE A 473 -12.59 -10.79 16.73
C PHE A 473 -14.00 -11.19 17.17
N GLN A 474 -15.06 -10.67 16.53
CA GLN A 474 -16.49 -11.07 16.55
C GLN A 474 -17.16 -11.60 17.84
N SER A 475 -16.57 -11.41 19.02
CA SER A 475 -17.04 -12.01 20.28
C SER A 475 -18.13 -11.17 20.96
N ALA A 476 -18.68 -11.67 22.06
CA ALA A 476 -19.76 -11.04 22.81
C ALA A 476 -19.40 -10.84 24.28
N GLY A 477 -19.40 -9.59 24.73
CA GLY A 477 -19.07 -9.18 26.09
C GLY A 477 -18.21 -7.94 26.13
N GLU A 478 -17.55 -7.70 27.26
CA GLU A 478 -16.68 -6.56 27.47
C GLU A 478 -15.22 -7.04 27.46
N PHE A 479 -14.35 -6.35 26.72
CA PHE A 479 -12.96 -6.77 26.49
C PHE A 479 -12.00 -5.59 26.67
N VAL A 480 -10.79 -5.87 27.18
CA VAL A 480 -9.69 -4.90 27.16
C VAL A 480 -9.16 -4.81 25.73
N SER A 481 -9.52 -3.73 25.05
CA SER A 481 -9.14 -3.44 23.66
C SER A 481 -7.67 -3.10 23.58
N LEU A 482 -7.21 -2.18 24.44
CA LEU A 482 -5.81 -1.75 24.50
C LEU A 482 -5.44 -1.35 25.92
N ARG A 483 -4.23 -1.69 26.37
CA ARG A 483 -3.62 -1.13 27.59
C ARG A 483 -2.11 -1.01 27.46
N ASP A 484 -1.50 -0.11 28.22
CA ASP A 484 -0.04 0.02 28.35
C ASP A 484 0.44 -0.08 29.81
N ALA A 485 1.74 0.16 30.02
CA ALA A 485 2.36 0.18 31.34
C ALA A 485 2.18 1.51 32.10
N ASP A 486 1.87 2.60 31.38
CA ASP A 486 1.75 3.96 31.92
C ASP A 486 0.33 4.25 32.44
N GLY A 487 -0.62 3.35 32.18
CA GLY A 487 -1.95 3.30 32.80
C GLY A 487 -3.10 3.59 31.85
N LEU A 488 -2.82 3.80 30.56
CA LEU A 488 -3.86 3.83 29.52
C LEU A 488 -4.54 2.46 29.50
N GLU A 489 -5.87 2.47 29.52
CA GLU A 489 -6.67 1.28 29.27
C GLU A 489 -7.94 1.69 28.53
N ILE A 490 -8.28 0.95 27.47
CA ILE A 490 -9.49 1.12 26.67
C ILE A 490 -10.20 -0.22 26.66
N GLN A 491 -11.50 -0.20 26.98
CA GLN A 491 -12.39 -1.35 26.97
C GLN A 491 -13.55 -1.11 26.01
N THR A 492 -13.92 -2.12 25.22
CA THR A 492 -15.09 -2.11 24.33
C THR A 492 -16.13 -3.14 24.76
N ARG A 493 -17.42 -2.78 24.67
CA ARG A 493 -18.55 -3.69 24.85
C ARG A 493 -19.04 -4.16 23.48
N GLN A 494 -18.78 -5.41 23.15
CA GLN A 494 -19.19 -6.06 21.92
C GLN A 494 -20.51 -6.81 22.13
N THR A 495 -21.55 -6.47 21.36
CA THR A 495 -22.90 -7.05 21.48
C THR A 495 -23.21 -7.90 20.24
N PRO A 496 -23.60 -9.18 20.38
CA PRO A 496 -23.81 -10.06 19.24
C PRO A 496 -25.04 -9.64 18.42
N ILE A 497 -25.01 -9.90 17.11
CA ILE A 497 -26.11 -9.63 16.17
C ILE A 497 -26.55 -10.92 15.50
N ALA A 498 -27.85 -11.22 15.59
CA ALA A 498 -28.44 -12.30 14.80
C ALA A 498 -28.54 -11.86 13.33
N THR A 499 -28.15 -12.73 12.40
CA THR A 499 -28.16 -12.46 10.95
C THR A 499 -28.81 -13.61 10.19
N THR A 500 -29.42 -13.34 9.04
CA THR A 500 -29.90 -14.40 8.13
C THR A 500 -28.85 -14.89 7.13
N PHE A 501 -27.61 -14.42 7.27
CA PHE A 501 -26.50 -14.68 6.37
C PHE A 501 -25.20 -14.76 7.17
N ASN A 502 -24.42 -15.81 6.93
CA ASN A 502 -23.06 -15.91 7.45
C ASN A 502 -22.12 -15.41 6.36
N PRO A 503 -21.23 -14.45 6.64
CA PRO A 503 -20.25 -13.99 5.66
C PRO A 503 -19.23 -15.09 5.32
N GLY A 504 -18.35 -14.78 4.37
CA GLY A 504 -17.22 -15.65 4.02
C GLY A 504 -16.20 -15.78 5.15
N ALA A 505 -15.14 -16.55 4.90
CA ALA A 505 -14.02 -16.63 5.82
C ALA A 505 -13.22 -15.31 5.84
N ASP A 506 -12.78 -14.89 7.03
CA ASP A 506 -11.80 -13.82 7.19
C ASP A 506 -10.47 -14.19 6.50
N ALA A 507 -9.75 -13.17 6.02
CA ALA A 507 -8.49 -13.31 5.31
C ALA A 507 -7.28 -13.59 6.22
N HIS A 508 -7.33 -13.24 7.51
CA HIS A 508 -6.26 -13.51 8.47
C HIS A 508 -6.43 -14.88 9.13
N ASP A 509 -7.57 -15.16 9.77
CA ASP A 509 -7.78 -16.40 10.52
C ASP A 509 -8.49 -17.53 9.74
N GLY A 510 -9.13 -17.24 8.60
CA GLY A 510 -9.82 -18.24 7.78
C GLY A 510 -11.14 -18.76 8.35
N LEU A 511 -11.70 -18.10 9.37
CA LEU A 511 -12.95 -18.46 10.04
C LEU A 511 -14.12 -17.65 9.46
N ALA A 512 -15.27 -18.31 9.33
CA ALA A 512 -16.50 -17.71 8.81
C ALA A 512 -17.55 -17.71 9.93
N THR A 513 -17.58 -16.65 10.75
CA THR A 513 -18.32 -16.63 12.02
C THR A 513 -19.43 -15.56 12.07
N CYS A 514 -20.24 -15.62 13.12
CA CYS A 514 -21.36 -14.70 13.34
C CYS A 514 -20.90 -13.36 13.96
N VAL A 515 -21.43 -12.24 13.46
CA VAL A 515 -20.91 -10.90 13.80
C VAL A 515 -21.40 -10.32 15.14
N SER A 516 -20.65 -9.37 15.71
CA SER A 516 -21.05 -8.57 16.87
C SER A 516 -20.74 -7.08 16.64
N LEU A 517 -21.23 -6.15 17.46
CA LEU A 517 -21.00 -4.71 17.28
C LEU A 517 -20.31 -4.09 18.49
N ASN A 518 -19.40 -3.15 18.29
CA ASN A 518 -18.96 -2.26 19.35
C ASN A 518 -20.14 -1.35 19.74
N THR A 519 -20.62 -1.43 20.99
CA THR A 519 -21.87 -0.79 21.45
C THR A 519 -21.67 0.19 22.62
N ALA A 520 -20.53 0.09 23.30
CA ALA A 520 -20.07 1.04 24.31
C ALA A 520 -18.54 1.01 24.38
N VAL A 521 -17.94 2.10 24.85
CA VAL A 521 -16.50 2.20 25.09
C VAL A 521 -16.25 2.85 26.45
N ALA A 522 -15.24 2.37 27.16
CA ALA A 522 -14.77 2.95 28.41
C ALA A 522 -13.25 3.08 28.38
N ALA A 523 -12.71 4.13 29.02
CA ALA A 523 -11.28 4.41 29.03
C ALA A 523 -10.80 4.83 30.43
N ARG A 524 -9.60 4.41 30.80
CA ARG A 524 -8.85 4.95 31.94
C ARG A 524 -7.89 6.00 31.41
N VAL A 525 -8.13 7.25 31.81
CA VAL A 525 -7.33 8.41 31.41
C VAL A 525 -6.71 8.98 32.67
N SER A 526 -5.41 8.74 32.86
CA SER A 526 -4.72 8.99 34.13
C SER A 526 -5.44 8.26 35.28
N LYS A 527 -5.92 9.00 36.29
CA LYS A 527 -6.70 8.46 37.43
C LYS A 527 -8.21 8.39 37.18
N HIS A 528 -8.68 8.91 36.04
CA HIS A 528 -10.11 9.10 35.75
C HIS A 528 -10.66 7.96 34.91
N ARG A 529 -11.91 7.59 35.16
CA ARG A 529 -12.67 6.60 34.43
C ARG A 529 -13.70 7.30 33.55
N VAL A 530 -13.57 7.15 32.24
CA VAL A 530 -14.46 7.73 31.24
C VAL A 530 -15.32 6.63 30.65
N THR A 531 -16.65 6.77 30.67
CA THR A 531 -17.56 5.80 30.01
C THR A 531 -18.40 6.52 28.97
N TYR A 532 -18.59 5.88 27.81
CA TYR A 532 -19.49 6.33 26.77
C TYR A 532 -20.36 5.17 26.29
N GLU A 533 -21.59 5.13 26.79
CA GLU A 533 -22.47 3.97 26.70
C GLU A 533 -23.96 4.36 26.67
N PRO A 534 -24.88 3.45 26.28
CA PRO A 534 -26.31 3.70 26.36
C PRO A 534 -26.77 4.06 27.78
N ASN A 535 -27.95 4.66 27.91
CA ASN A 535 -28.43 5.07 29.23
C ASN A 535 -28.64 3.85 30.17
N LEU A 536 -28.49 4.09 31.49
CA LEU A 536 -28.57 3.04 32.50
C LEU A 536 -30.01 2.71 32.94
N SER A 537 -31.04 3.03 32.12
CA SER A 537 -32.42 2.59 32.38
C SER A 537 -32.70 1.16 31.90
N GLY A 538 -31.84 0.63 31.03
CA GLY A 538 -32.07 -0.65 30.35
C GLY A 538 -33.02 -0.56 29.13
N VAL A 539 -33.53 0.64 28.81
CA VAL A 539 -34.35 0.90 27.62
C VAL A 539 -33.47 1.53 26.51
N PRO A 540 -33.48 1.01 25.28
CA PRO A 540 -32.78 1.62 24.16
C PRO A 540 -33.24 3.06 23.89
N ASP A 541 -32.28 3.94 23.60
CA ASP A 541 -32.51 5.39 23.53
C ASP A 541 -31.80 6.00 22.32
N PRO A 542 -32.55 6.50 21.32
CA PRO A 542 -31.98 7.10 20.11
C PRO A 542 -31.49 8.53 20.32
N SER A 543 -31.68 9.14 21.50
CA SER A 543 -31.29 10.55 21.73
C SER A 543 -29.78 10.73 21.90
N GLY A 544 -29.06 9.68 22.30
CA GLY A 544 -27.60 9.66 22.36
C GLY A 544 -27.05 8.64 23.36
N LEU A 545 -25.74 8.42 23.26
CA LEU A 545 -24.96 7.77 24.31
C LEU A 545 -24.66 8.77 25.43
N GLN A 546 -24.48 8.26 26.64
CA GLN A 546 -24.23 9.05 27.84
C GLN A 546 -22.75 9.00 28.22
N LEU A 547 -22.12 10.18 28.28
CA LEU A 547 -20.77 10.36 28.79
C LEU A 547 -20.80 10.43 30.33
N ARG A 548 -19.96 9.63 30.99
CA ARG A 548 -19.66 9.81 32.41
C ARG A 548 -18.18 9.96 32.65
N VAL A 549 -17.84 10.71 33.70
CA VAL A 549 -16.50 10.78 34.28
C VAL A 549 -16.64 10.35 35.73
N ASP A 550 -15.90 9.32 36.14
CA ASP A 550 -15.96 8.69 37.45
C ASP A 550 -17.39 8.29 37.89
N GLY A 551 -18.20 7.85 36.93
CA GLY A 551 -19.62 7.49 37.12
C GLY A 551 -20.61 8.67 37.12
N VAL A 552 -20.12 9.92 37.07
CA VAL A 552 -20.95 11.13 37.06
C VAL A 552 -21.30 11.53 35.63
N LEU A 553 -22.60 11.65 35.32
CA LEU A 553 -23.10 12.08 34.01
C LEU A 553 -22.56 13.48 33.65
N THR A 554 -21.83 13.57 32.54
CA THR A 554 -21.04 14.75 32.16
C THR A 554 -21.47 15.29 30.79
N THR A 555 -21.71 16.60 30.70
CA THR A 555 -22.02 17.28 29.43
C THR A 555 -20.81 18.10 28.97
N LEU A 556 -20.35 17.88 27.74
CA LEU A 556 -19.21 18.62 27.17
C LEU A 556 -19.62 20.01 26.66
N GLY A 557 -18.92 21.03 27.17
CA GLY A 557 -18.96 22.39 26.64
C GLY A 557 -18.11 22.56 25.38
N ALA A 558 -18.13 23.76 24.79
CA ALA A 558 -17.38 24.06 23.55
C ALA A 558 -15.85 23.92 23.69
N SER A 559 -15.32 24.00 24.92
CA SER A 559 -13.92 23.79 25.24
C SER A 559 -13.60 22.35 25.70
N GLY A 560 -14.53 21.40 25.57
CA GLY A 560 -14.37 20.03 26.11
C GLY A 560 -14.40 19.98 27.63
N HIS A 561 -13.84 18.91 28.19
CA HIS A 561 -13.68 18.65 29.63
C HIS A 561 -12.22 18.22 29.89
N ASP A 562 -11.55 18.91 30.82
CA ASP A 562 -10.18 18.61 31.26
C ASP A 562 -10.21 17.60 32.41
N LEU A 563 -9.41 16.54 32.32
CA LEU A 563 -9.25 15.51 33.36
C LEU A 563 -7.98 15.74 34.20
N ALA A 564 -7.23 16.80 33.91
CA ALA A 564 -5.89 17.10 34.42
C ALA A 564 -4.84 16.01 34.10
N GLY A 565 -3.57 16.32 34.36
CA GLY A 565 -2.45 15.41 34.09
C GLY A 565 -2.26 15.06 32.62
N GLY A 566 -2.71 15.93 31.70
CA GLY A 566 -2.63 15.72 30.25
C GLY A 566 -3.86 15.04 29.62
N GLY A 567 -4.77 14.49 30.43
CA GLY A 567 -6.01 13.85 29.96
C GLY A 567 -7.13 14.83 29.62
N ARG A 568 -7.87 14.60 28.53
CA ARG A 568 -8.93 15.51 28.07
C ARG A 568 -10.00 14.80 27.24
N ILE A 569 -11.24 15.30 27.28
CA ILE A 569 -12.37 14.85 26.45
C ILE A 569 -12.93 16.03 25.63
N ALA A 570 -13.21 15.82 24.33
CA ALA A 570 -13.84 16.79 23.44
C ALA A 570 -14.93 16.14 22.56
N LYS A 571 -15.71 16.98 21.85
CA LYS A 571 -16.66 16.54 20.82
C LYS A 571 -15.95 16.58 19.46
N THR A 572 -16.19 15.58 18.60
CA THR A 572 -15.76 15.63 17.19
C THR A 572 -16.81 16.32 16.32
N ALA A 573 -16.59 16.33 15.00
CA ALA A 573 -17.59 16.79 14.03
C ALA A 573 -18.76 15.81 13.84
N ALA A 574 -18.65 14.55 14.28
CA ALA A 574 -19.75 13.61 14.23
C ALA A 574 -20.84 13.95 15.26
N ALA A 575 -22.10 13.70 14.93
CA ALA A 575 -23.21 13.84 15.86
C ALA A 575 -23.07 12.82 16.99
N GLY A 576 -22.75 13.30 18.20
CA GLY A 576 -22.43 12.44 19.34
C GLY A 576 -20.99 11.88 19.34
N GLY A 577 -20.14 12.24 18.38
CA GLY A 577 -18.76 11.75 18.36
C GLY A 577 -17.89 12.38 19.46
N LEU A 578 -16.98 11.58 20.00
CA LEU A 578 -16.05 11.98 21.06
C LEU A 578 -14.59 11.82 20.63
N GLU A 579 -13.75 12.67 21.21
CA GLU A 579 -12.29 12.58 21.18
C GLU A 579 -11.79 12.55 22.62
N ILE A 580 -10.95 11.58 22.96
CA ILE A 580 -10.33 11.42 24.28
C ILE A 580 -8.81 11.44 24.08
N VAL A 581 -8.16 12.49 24.57
CA VAL A 581 -6.71 12.65 24.54
C VAL A 581 -6.12 12.10 25.85
N PHE A 582 -5.12 11.25 25.73
CA PHE A 582 -4.37 10.66 26.84
C PHE A 582 -3.08 11.47 27.15
N PRO A 583 -2.45 11.27 28.33
CA PRO A 583 -1.25 12.02 28.73
C PRO A 583 -0.04 11.81 27.80
N ASP A 584 0.14 10.61 27.26
CA ASP A 584 1.12 10.28 26.21
C ASP A 584 0.82 10.97 24.87
N SER A 585 -0.35 11.61 24.78
CA SER A 585 -0.95 12.20 23.59
C SER A 585 -1.39 11.22 22.50
N SER A 586 -1.60 9.94 22.85
CA SER A 586 -2.52 9.11 22.09
C SER A 586 -3.92 9.71 22.12
N VAL A 587 -4.70 9.48 21.08
CA VAL A 587 -6.05 10.03 20.92
C VAL A 587 -7.01 8.91 20.53
N LEU A 588 -8.02 8.69 21.36
CA LEU A 588 -9.14 7.81 21.09
C LEU A 588 -10.29 8.61 20.46
N TYR A 589 -10.66 8.29 19.22
CA TYR A 589 -11.88 8.77 18.59
C TYR A 589 -13.00 7.74 18.76
N VAL A 590 -14.22 8.23 18.96
CA VAL A 590 -15.43 7.42 19.02
C VAL A 590 -16.46 8.02 18.08
N THR A 591 -16.81 7.30 17.01
CA THR A 591 -17.81 7.73 16.03
C THR A 591 -19.06 6.86 16.15
N PRO A 592 -20.15 7.33 16.78
CA PRO A 592 -21.35 6.53 16.98
C PRO A 592 -22.33 6.62 15.81
N GLY A 593 -23.03 5.52 15.54
CA GLY A 593 -24.21 5.45 14.70
C GLY A 593 -25.38 4.77 15.41
N TRP A 594 -26.62 5.13 15.05
CA TRP A 594 -27.84 4.52 15.61
C TRP A 594 -28.51 3.61 14.58
N TRP A 595 -28.62 2.33 14.89
CA TRP A 595 -29.34 1.36 14.09
C TRP A 595 -30.76 1.16 14.62
N ALA A 596 -31.69 1.98 14.10
CA ALA A 596 -33.09 2.00 14.53
C ALA A 596 -33.78 0.62 14.43
N ASP A 597 -33.48 -0.13 13.38
CA ASP A 597 -34.10 -1.43 13.06
C ASP A 597 -33.78 -2.56 14.05
N GLN A 598 -32.69 -2.38 14.84
CA GLN A 598 -32.23 -3.26 15.91
C GLN A 598 -32.28 -2.59 17.29
N ALA A 599 -32.66 -1.32 17.36
CA ALA A 599 -32.61 -0.47 18.55
C ALA A 599 -31.24 -0.51 19.28
N LYS A 600 -30.14 -0.39 18.52
CA LYS A 600 -28.76 -0.44 19.05
C LYS A 600 -27.93 0.72 18.54
N TRP A 601 -27.05 1.22 19.40
CA TRP A 601 -25.89 2.03 18.99
C TRP A 601 -24.78 1.10 18.49
N PHE A 602 -24.03 1.56 17.48
CA PHE A 602 -22.78 0.95 17.03
C PHE A 602 -21.68 2.03 16.99
N LEU A 603 -20.41 1.65 17.18
CA LEU A 603 -19.29 2.57 17.35
C LEU A 603 -18.11 2.17 16.46
N ASN A 604 -17.51 3.12 15.76
CA ASN A 604 -16.08 3.01 15.41
C ASN A 604 -15.27 3.54 16.60
N VAL A 605 -14.22 2.82 16.97
CA VAL A 605 -13.38 3.06 18.15
C VAL A 605 -11.92 3.04 17.70
N ASP A 606 -11.33 4.21 17.52
CA ASP A 606 -10.04 4.38 16.85
C ASP A 606 -9.01 5.00 17.78
N VAL A 607 -7.80 4.45 17.83
CA VAL A 607 -6.68 4.99 18.62
C VAL A 607 -5.54 5.42 17.68
N VAL A 608 -5.36 6.73 17.57
CA VAL A 608 -4.22 7.34 16.86
C VAL A 608 -3.14 7.66 17.89
N ARG A 609 -1.97 7.04 17.77
CA ARG A 609 -0.81 7.32 18.65
C ARG A 609 0.15 8.31 17.99
N PRO A 610 0.89 9.12 18.77
CA PRO A 610 1.92 9.98 18.20
C PRO A 610 3.09 9.15 17.66
N PRO A 611 3.83 9.65 16.65
CA PRO A 611 5.13 9.08 16.27
C PRO A 611 6.06 9.07 17.50
N SER A 612 6.81 7.98 17.68
CA SER A 612 7.78 7.89 18.78
C SER A 612 8.88 8.94 18.59
N SER A 613 9.22 9.64 19.67
CA SER A 613 10.22 10.72 19.66
C SER A 613 11.67 10.21 19.67
N ASP A 614 11.87 8.90 19.83
CA ASP A 614 13.16 8.21 19.96
C ASP A 614 13.57 7.43 18.70
N GLY A 615 12.70 7.37 17.69
CA GLY A 615 12.93 6.61 16.46
C GLY A 615 12.68 5.10 16.59
N ALA A 616 12.12 4.63 17.71
CA ALA A 616 11.68 3.25 17.84
C ALA A 616 10.51 2.94 16.89
N SER A 617 10.42 1.71 16.37
CA SER A 617 9.34 1.33 15.45
C SER A 617 7.94 1.51 16.07
N PRO A 618 6.91 1.88 15.28
CA PRO A 618 5.52 1.76 15.73
C PRO A 618 5.24 0.31 16.14
N GLY A 619 5.11 0.07 17.45
CA GLY A 619 5.10 -1.28 18.04
C GLY A 619 6.15 -1.53 19.14
N SER A 620 7.06 -0.60 19.43
CA SER A 620 7.98 -0.68 20.58
C SER A 620 7.32 -0.55 21.95
N PHE A 621 6.07 -0.10 22.00
CA PHE A 621 5.29 0.00 23.24
C PHE A 621 4.75 -1.38 23.66
N PRO A 622 5.03 -1.87 24.89
CA PRO A 622 4.45 -3.09 25.42
C PRO A 622 2.95 -2.89 25.68
N THR A 623 2.15 -3.06 24.63
CA THR A 623 0.70 -2.88 24.68
C THR A 623 -0.03 -4.21 24.62
N GLY A 624 -0.87 -4.44 25.63
CA GLY A 624 -1.75 -5.61 25.73
C GLY A 624 -3.19 -5.27 25.35
N GLY A 625 -4.05 -6.28 25.35
CA GLY A 625 -5.43 -6.21 24.89
C GLY A 625 -5.62 -6.89 23.54
N ILE A 626 -6.87 -6.98 23.09
CA ILE A 626 -7.20 -7.59 21.79
C ILE A 626 -6.64 -6.82 20.58
N ALA A 627 -6.33 -5.52 20.72
CA ALA A 627 -5.59 -4.72 19.73
C ALA A 627 -4.09 -4.54 20.09
N GLY A 628 -3.56 -5.32 21.03
CA GLY A 628 -2.15 -5.31 21.41
C GLY A 628 -1.22 -5.75 20.26
N ALA A 629 0.09 -5.50 20.39
CA ALA A 629 1.05 -5.88 19.34
C ALA A 629 1.15 -7.40 19.20
N ILE A 630 1.16 -7.90 17.96
CA ILE A 630 1.44 -9.31 17.67
C ILE A 630 2.95 -9.47 17.50
N ALA A 631 3.58 -10.21 18.41
CA ALA A 631 5.01 -10.52 18.33
C ALA A 631 5.33 -11.43 17.13
N PRO A 632 6.57 -11.44 16.62
CA PRO A 632 7.00 -12.42 15.62
C PRO A 632 6.62 -13.86 16.00
N ASP A 633 6.33 -14.67 14.98
CA ASP A 633 5.89 -16.06 15.09
C ASP A 633 4.59 -16.30 15.89
N ASN A 634 3.87 -15.22 16.24
CA ASN A 634 2.55 -15.29 16.86
C ASN A 634 1.45 -14.89 15.85
N TRP A 635 0.25 -15.45 16.00
CA TRP A 635 -0.92 -15.10 15.16
C TRP A 635 -1.97 -14.23 15.85
N LEU A 636 -1.85 -14.08 17.18
CA LEU A 636 -2.67 -13.23 18.05
C LEU A 636 -1.76 -12.48 19.03
N PRO A 637 -2.24 -11.38 19.64
CA PRO A 637 -1.53 -10.70 20.72
C PRO A 637 -1.23 -11.64 21.89
N ALA A 638 -0.27 -11.24 22.75
CA ALA A 638 0.01 -11.97 23.98
C ALA A 638 -1.23 -12.02 24.91
N LEU A 639 -1.27 -13.02 25.79
CA LEU A 639 -2.26 -13.12 26.86
C LEU A 639 -1.98 -12.08 27.98
N PRO A 640 -2.94 -11.82 28.89
CA PRO A 640 -2.78 -10.79 29.93
C PRO A 640 -1.62 -11.00 30.91
N ASP A 641 -1.08 -12.22 31.00
CA ASP A 641 0.09 -12.61 31.78
C ASP A 641 1.41 -12.52 30.99
N GLY A 642 1.35 -12.09 29.73
CA GLY A 642 2.48 -12.00 28.81
C GLY A 642 2.79 -13.31 28.06
N SER A 643 2.03 -14.39 28.27
CA SER A 643 2.26 -15.65 27.57
C SER A 643 1.83 -15.59 26.10
N SER A 644 2.55 -16.33 25.26
CA SER A 644 2.40 -16.37 23.81
C SER A 644 1.22 -17.26 23.38
N MET A 645 0.54 -16.87 22.30
CA MET A 645 -0.49 -17.70 21.64
C MET A 645 0.11 -18.68 20.61
N GLY A 646 1.40 -18.59 20.33
CA GLY A 646 2.13 -19.42 19.37
C GLY A 646 1.79 -19.11 17.90
N ALA A 647 2.28 -19.95 17.00
CA ALA A 647 1.96 -19.87 15.57
C ALA A 647 0.50 -20.26 15.28
N MET A 648 -0.05 -19.80 14.15
CA MET A 648 -1.43 -20.08 13.75
C MET A 648 -1.67 -21.59 13.57
N PRO A 649 -2.67 -22.20 14.24
CA PRO A 649 -3.02 -23.60 14.02
C PRO A 649 -3.41 -23.88 12.56
N ALA A 650 -3.07 -25.05 12.03
CA ALA A 650 -3.51 -25.44 10.68
C ALA A 650 -5.02 -25.78 10.61
N ALA A 651 -5.61 -26.25 11.72
CA ALA A 651 -7.01 -26.65 11.77
C ALA A 651 -7.92 -25.49 12.17
N LEU A 652 -8.94 -25.18 11.34
CA LEU A 652 -9.90 -24.08 11.59
C LEU A 652 -10.60 -24.21 12.95
N HIS A 653 -11.01 -25.41 13.36
CA HIS A 653 -11.61 -25.64 14.68
C HIS A 653 -10.67 -25.22 15.83
N GLN A 654 -9.36 -25.48 15.69
CA GLN A 654 -8.39 -25.08 16.71
C GLN A 654 -8.19 -23.55 16.72
N ARG A 655 -8.17 -22.88 15.56
CA ARG A 655 -8.18 -21.41 15.48
C ARG A 655 -9.40 -20.82 16.19
N TYR A 656 -10.59 -21.38 15.95
CA TYR A 656 -11.82 -20.95 16.62
C TYR A 656 -11.74 -21.10 18.15
N VAL A 657 -11.25 -22.24 18.66
CA VAL A 657 -11.04 -22.46 20.10
C VAL A 657 -10.01 -21.48 20.67
N ASP A 658 -8.87 -21.33 20.02
CA ASP A 658 -7.78 -20.46 20.49
C ASP A 658 -8.17 -18.98 20.49
N LEU A 659 -8.91 -18.52 19.47
CA LEU A 659 -9.38 -17.13 19.36
C LEU A 659 -10.56 -16.85 20.31
N TYR A 660 -11.67 -17.56 20.16
CA TYR A 660 -12.93 -17.18 20.81
C TYR A 660 -13.16 -17.84 22.17
N GLN A 661 -12.41 -18.88 22.55
CA GLN A 661 -12.55 -19.55 23.86
C GLN A 661 -11.33 -19.36 24.77
N LYS A 662 -10.12 -19.27 24.23
CA LYS A 662 -8.89 -19.07 25.03
C LYS A 662 -8.50 -17.59 25.09
N PHE A 663 -8.25 -16.96 23.94
CA PHE A 663 -7.79 -15.57 23.87
C PHE A 663 -8.86 -14.56 24.29
N ALA A 664 -10.08 -14.70 23.76
CA ALA A 664 -11.21 -13.84 24.11
C ALA A 664 -11.53 -13.86 25.61
N ASP A 665 -11.62 -15.04 26.23
CA ASP A 665 -11.95 -15.15 27.65
C ASP A 665 -10.82 -14.70 28.58
N ALA A 666 -9.56 -14.75 28.12
CA ALA A 666 -8.44 -14.17 28.86
C ALA A 666 -8.49 -12.63 28.87
N TRP A 667 -8.83 -12.00 27.74
CA TRP A 667 -8.95 -10.54 27.62
C TRP A 667 -10.32 -9.97 28.03
N ARG A 668 -11.24 -10.84 28.45
CA ARG A 668 -12.58 -10.46 28.93
C ARG A 668 -12.52 -9.67 30.24
N VAL A 669 -13.29 -8.61 30.30
CA VAL A 669 -13.45 -7.73 31.45
C VAL A 669 -14.25 -8.43 32.55
N THR A 670 -13.87 -8.18 33.81
CA THR A 670 -14.49 -8.76 35.01
C THR A 670 -15.07 -7.64 35.88
N ASP A 671 -15.99 -7.97 36.80
CA ASP A 671 -16.54 -7.01 37.77
C ASP A 671 -15.48 -6.30 38.63
N LYS A 672 -14.24 -6.82 38.67
CA LYS A 672 -13.09 -6.19 39.35
C LYS A 672 -12.25 -5.27 38.46
N THR A 673 -12.31 -5.46 37.14
CA THR A 673 -11.49 -4.74 36.15
C THR A 673 -12.30 -3.80 35.28
N THR A 674 -13.62 -3.89 35.31
CA THR A 674 -14.51 -3.08 34.47
C THR A 674 -14.37 -1.59 34.68
N LEU A 675 -14.33 -0.87 33.57
CA LEU A 675 -14.41 0.58 33.53
C LEU A 675 -15.85 1.07 33.30
N PHE A 676 -16.79 0.21 32.89
CA PHE A 676 -18.18 0.58 32.57
C PHE A 676 -19.05 0.88 33.79
N ASP A 677 -20.17 1.58 33.59
CA ASP A 677 -21.24 1.72 34.57
C ASP A 677 -22.41 0.78 34.23
N TYR A 678 -23.13 0.31 35.25
CA TYR A 678 -24.18 -0.70 35.08
C TYR A 678 -25.53 -0.20 35.60
N ALA A 679 -26.59 -0.55 34.89
CA ALA A 679 -27.96 -0.42 35.38
C ALA A 679 -28.18 -1.31 36.62
N PRO A 680 -29.12 -0.99 37.53
CA PRO A 680 -29.42 -1.81 38.69
C PRO A 680 -29.68 -3.29 38.32
N GLY A 681 -28.93 -4.20 38.94
CA GLY A 681 -29.01 -5.64 38.66
C GLY A 681 -28.29 -6.11 37.39
N LYS A 682 -27.42 -5.29 36.79
CA LYS A 682 -26.53 -5.65 35.68
C LYS A 682 -25.06 -5.69 36.11
N SER A 683 -24.23 -6.41 35.36
CA SER A 683 -22.78 -6.61 35.56
C SER A 683 -22.12 -7.03 34.24
N THR A 684 -20.81 -7.34 34.21
CA THR A 684 -20.14 -7.78 32.96
C THR A 684 -20.77 -9.05 32.36
N GLU A 685 -21.29 -9.93 33.23
CA GLU A 685 -21.97 -11.17 32.84
C GLU A 685 -23.27 -10.88 32.06
N SER A 686 -23.92 -9.74 32.31
CA SER A 686 -25.16 -9.35 31.59
C SER A 686 -24.96 -9.06 30.10
N PHE A 687 -23.71 -8.88 29.66
CA PHE A 687 -23.33 -8.62 28.28
C PHE A 687 -22.51 -9.77 27.67
N THR A 688 -22.08 -10.73 28.48
CA THR A 688 -21.19 -11.82 28.06
C THR A 688 -22.01 -12.97 27.47
N VAL A 689 -21.65 -13.39 26.25
CA VAL A 689 -22.19 -14.61 25.62
C VAL A 689 -21.01 -15.47 25.17
N ARG A 690 -20.49 -16.33 26.07
CA ARG A 690 -19.28 -17.14 25.82
C ARG A 690 -19.39 -18.13 24.66
N SER A 691 -20.61 -18.46 24.25
CA SER A 691 -20.87 -19.29 23.06
C SER A 691 -20.88 -18.48 21.75
N TRP A 692 -20.51 -17.19 21.78
CA TRP A 692 -20.51 -16.31 20.62
C TRP A 692 -19.09 -15.85 20.25
N PRO A 693 -18.72 -15.87 18.97
CA PRO A 693 -19.56 -16.25 17.83
C PRO A 693 -19.76 -17.76 17.73
N LEU A 694 -20.82 -18.21 17.05
CA LEU A 694 -21.02 -19.63 16.79
C LEU A 694 -20.03 -20.08 15.70
N GLU A 695 -19.27 -21.17 15.95
CA GLU A 695 -18.38 -21.78 14.94
C GLU A 695 -19.13 -22.16 13.65
N LYS A 696 -20.42 -22.48 13.77
CA LYS A 696 -21.26 -22.95 12.66
C LYS A 696 -22.59 -22.21 12.69
N PRO A 697 -23.03 -21.58 11.57
CA PRO A 697 -24.35 -20.96 11.46
C PRO A 697 -25.49 -21.99 11.64
N PRO A 698 -26.72 -21.54 11.95
CA PRO A 698 -27.23 -20.17 11.80
C PRO A 698 -26.91 -19.23 12.97
N CYS A 699 -26.67 -17.96 12.63
CA CYS A 699 -26.38 -16.88 13.58
C CYS A 699 -27.66 -16.38 14.27
N VAL A 700 -28.15 -17.18 15.23
CA VAL A 700 -29.40 -16.91 15.96
C VAL A 700 -29.13 -16.46 17.40
N LEU A 701 -29.91 -15.48 17.87
CA LEU A 701 -29.98 -15.07 19.27
C LEU A 701 -31.44 -15.16 19.74
N PRO A 702 -31.72 -15.71 20.94
CA PRO A 702 -33.06 -15.72 21.51
C PRO A 702 -33.69 -14.32 21.55
N GLU A 703 -34.99 -14.25 21.28
CA GLU A 703 -35.80 -13.02 21.40
C GLU A 703 -35.34 -11.82 20.53
N SER A 704 -34.45 -12.05 19.57
CA SER A 704 -33.93 -11.05 18.64
C SER A 704 -34.60 -11.10 17.25
N LYS A 705 -34.59 -9.97 16.54
CA LYS A 705 -34.96 -9.88 15.11
C LYS A 705 -33.69 -10.00 14.26
N PRO A 706 -33.48 -11.05 13.46
CA PRO A 706 -32.30 -11.15 12.62
C PRO A 706 -32.17 -9.99 11.64
N ALA A 707 -30.97 -9.45 11.53
CA ALA A 707 -30.56 -8.54 10.47
C ALA A 707 -30.64 -9.24 9.11
N ARG A 708 -30.94 -8.46 8.07
CA ARG A 708 -31.14 -8.95 6.70
C ARG A 708 -30.05 -8.36 5.81
N PRO A 709 -29.31 -9.18 5.05
CA PRO A 709 -28.24 -8.69 4.22
C PRO A 709 -28.75 -7.85 3.03
N VAL A 710 -27.84 -7.09 2.44
CA VAL A 710 -28.02 -6.49 1.09
C VAL A 710 -27.01 -7.10 0.11
N ASN A 711 -27.24 -6.90 -1.19
CA ASN A 711 -26.32 -7.37 -2.22
C ASN A 711 -24.98 -6.60 -2.15
N GLN A 712 -23.87 -7.27 -2.48
CA GLN A 712 -22.53 -6.69 -2.51
C GLN A 712 -22.47 -5.36 -3.32
N ASP A 713 -23.06 -5.30 -4.52
CA ASP A 713 -23.12 -4.07 -5.35
C ASP A 713 -23.72 -2.82 -4.64
N ILE A 714 -24.53 -3.02 -3.59
CA ILE A 714 -25.09 -1.94 -2.76
C ILE A 714 -24.06 -1.54 -1.71
N ALA A 715 -23.44 -2.51 -1.05
CA ALA A 715 -22.39 -2.30 -0.06
C ALA A 715 -21.17 -1.59 -0.67
N GLU A 716 -20.62 -2.10 -1.77
CA GLU A 716 -19.55 -1.50 -2.59
C GLU A 716 -19.83 -0.02 -2.91
N ARG A 717 -21.06 0.29 -3.33
CA ARG A 717 -21.49 1.65 -3.66
C ARG A 717 -21.54 2.59 -2.45
N VAL A 718 -21.97 2.07 -1.31
CA VAL A 718 -22.06 2.80 -0.03
C VAL A 718 -20.67 3.02 0.56
N CYS A 719 -19.77 2.05 0.42
CA CYS A 719 -18.41 2.06 0.95
C CYS A 719 -17.37 2.73 0.03
N ARG A 720 -17.72 3.01 -1.23
CA ARG A 720 -16.86 3.77 -2.17
C ARG A 720 -16.18 5.04 -1.61
N PRO A 721 -16.74 5.82 -0.66
CA PRO A 721 -16.04 6.95 -0.06
C PRO A 721 -14.99 6.57 1.00
N VAL A 722 -14.97 5.32 1.47
CA VAL A 722 -14.03 4.79 2.47
C VAL A 722 -12.73 4.41 1.77
N ALA A 723 -11.63 5.02 2.19
CA ALA A 723 -10.28 4.71 1.73
C ALA A 723 -9.64 3.59 2.57
N GLY A 724 -8.53 3.01 2.09
CA GLY A 724 -7.88 1.87 2.77
C GLY A 724 -8.50 0.54 2.36
N GLU A 725 -7.70 -0.44 1.92
CA GLU A 725 -8.22 -1.74 1.46
C GLU A 725 -8.98 -2.47 2.59
N ASN A 726 -8.40 -2.58 3.79
CA ASN A 726 -9.07 -3.21 4.93
C ASN A 726 -10.34 -2.44 5.31
N ALA A 727 -10.26 -1.13 5.57
CA ALA A 727 -11.41 -0.34 5.99
C ALA A 727 -12.55 -0.31 4.95
N HIS A 728 -12.22 -0.35 3.66
CA HIS A 728 -13.20 -0.50 2.58
C HIS A 728 -13.85 -1.89 2.60
N ASN A 729 -13.05 -2.96 2.68
CA ASN A 729 -13.56 -4.34 2.72
C ASN A 729 -14.45 -4.58 3.95
N ASN A 730 -14.06 -4.07 5.11
CA ASN A 730 -14.81 -4.15 6.36
C ASN A 730 -16.12 -3.38 6.28
N CYS A 731 -16.10 -2.16 5.72
CA CYS A 731 -17.33 -1.44 5.41
C CYS A 731 -18.25 -2.25 4.49
N VAL A 732 -17.70 -2.87 3.44
CA VAL A 732 -18.48 -3.68 2.48
C VAL A 732 -19.07 -4.91 3.19
N PHE A 733 -18.29 -5.58 4.03
CA PHE A 733 -18.71 -6.69 4.89
C PHE A 733 -19.85 -6.25 5.82
N ASP A 734 -19.66 -5.20 6.60
CA ASP A 734 -20.62 -4.62 7.55
C ASP A 734 -21.94 -4.29 6.87
N VAL A 735 -21.90 -3.50 5.80
CA VAL A 735 -23.11 -3.09 5.07
C VAL A 735 -23.78 -4.33 4.46
N MET A 736 -23.02 -5.27 3.90
CA MET A 736 -23.56 -6.50 3.29
C MET A 736 -24.22 -7.42 4.32
N VAL A 737 -23.56 -7.73 5.44
CA VAL A 737 -24.04 -8.71 6.44
C VAL A 737 -25.19 -8.17 7.29
N THR A 738 -25.15 -6.88 7.62
CA THR A 738 -26.19 -6.22 8.44
C THR A 738 -27.37 -5.67 7.64
N GLY A 739 -27.12 -5.30 6.37
CA GLY A 739 -28.02 -4.52 5.53
C GLY A 739 -28.15 -3.05 5.93
N ASN A 740 -27.38 -2.57 6.91
CA ASN A 740 -27.46 -1.22 7.42
C ASN A 740 -26.49 -0.29 6.67
N LEU A 741 -27.03 0.61 5.84
CA LEU A 741 -26.21 1.52 5.03
C LEU A 741 -25.53 2.63 5.85
N GLU A 742 -25.87 2.80 7.13
CA GLU A 742 -25.22 3.79 7.99
C GLU A 742 -23.76 3.43 8.32
N PHE A 743 -23.35 2.16 8.28
CA PHE A 743 -21.95 1.76 8.49
C PHE A 743 -21.01 2.52 7.57
N GLY A 744 -21.23 2.51 6.25
CA GLY A 744 -20.34 3.22 5.32
C GLY A 744 -20.33 4.75 5.45
N LYS A 745 -21.37 5.35 6.05
CA LYS A 745 -21.30 6.77 6.44
C LYS A 745 -20.43 6.96 7.68
N THR A 746 -20.54 6.07 8.68
CA THR A 746 -19.74 6.11 9.90
C THR A 746 -18.26 5.93 9.60
N TYR A 747 -17.87 4.94 8.80
CA TYR A 747 -16.48 4.73 8.35
C TYR A 747 -15.91 5.98 7.65
N ALA A 748 -16.62 6.51 6.65
CA ALA A 748 -16.16 7.70 5.92
C ALA A 748 -16.04 8.93 6.83
N LEU A 749 -16.94 9.07 7.81
CA LEU A 749 -16.92 10.15 8.80
C LEU A 749 -15.77 9.98 9.82
N THR A 750 -15.48 8.77 10.27
CA THR A 750 -14.30 8.45 11.09
C THR A 750 -13.00 8.86 10.40
N GLN A 751 -12.81 8.43 9.14
CA GLN A 751 -11.64 8.81 8.35
C GLN A 751 -11.56 10.34 8.13
N GLN A 752 -12.69 11.00 7.89
CA GLN A 752 -12.75 12.45 7.79
C GLN A 752 -12.37 13.14 9.12
N ILE A 753 -12.75 12.59 10.28
CA ILE A 753 -12.37 13.11 11.60
C ILE A 753 -10.86 12.97 11.81
N GLN A 754 -10.30 11.78 11.57
CA GLN A 754 -8.87 11.50 11.74
C GLN A 754 -8.00 12.41 10.85
N ALA A 755 -8.29 12.48 9.56
CA ALA A 755 -7.52 13.27 8.59
C ALA A 755 -7.55 14.79 8.87
N ASN A 756 -8.63 15.28 9.48
CA ASN A 756 -8.82 16.70 9.79
C ASN A 756 -8.52 17.06 11.25
N SER A 757 -8.28 16.09 12.13
CA SER A 757 -7.93 16.35 13.51
C SER A 757 -6.59 17.09 13.62
N THR A 758 -6.46 17.90 14.66
CA THR A 758 -5.25 18.67 14.97
C THR A 758 -4.78 18.41 16.39
N ARG A 759 -3.48 18.56 16.62
CA ARG A 759 -2.86 18.48 17.95
C ARG A 759 -2.12 19.78 18.22
N ILE A 760 -2.03 20.17 19.49
CA ILE A 760 -1.27 21.33 19.93
C ILE A 760 -0.20 20.88 20.92
N THR A 761 1.06 21.17 20.62
CA THR A 761 2.12 21.18 21.62
C THR A 761 2.29 22.59 22.16
N LEU A 762 2.50 22.72 23.47
CA LEU A 762 2.67 23.99 24.16
C LEU A 762 4.00 23.94 24.92
N SER A 763 4.82 24.96 24.75
CA SER A 763 6.05 25.18 25.52
C SER A 763 6.13 26.61 26.00
N ASP A 764 7.01 26.87 26.96
CA ASP A 764 7.47 28.22 27.27
C ASP A 764 8.99 28.36 27.08
N ASP A 765 9.45 29.61 27.03
CA ASP A 765 10.87 29.93 26.89
C ASP A 765 11.64 29.91 28.23
N ARG A 766 10.95 29.70 29.37
CA ARG A 766 11.52 29.83 30.72
C ARG A 766 10.56 29.38 31.84
N ASP A 767 10.68 28.14 32.28
CA ASP A 767 10.12 27.67 33.57
C ASP A 767 11.28 27.23 34.50
N PRO A 768 11.42 27.77 35.73
CA PRO A 768 10.62 28.82 36.36
C PRO A 768 11.02 30.25 35.95
N SER A 769 10.08 31.19 36.07
CA SER A 769 10.29 32.63 35.88
C SER A 769 10.25 33.41 37.20
N LYS A 770 10.61 34.71 37.19
CA LYS A 770 10.46 35.64 38.33
C LYS A 770 9.22 36.54 38.18
N PRO A 771 8.68 37.11 39.27
CA PRO A 771 7.57 38.06 39.19
C PRO A 771 7.88 39.25 38.29
N GLY A 772 6.99 39.56 37.35
CA GLY A 772 7.17 40.64 36.37
C GLY A 772 8.11 40.31 35.20
N GLU A 773 8.75 39.14 35.20
CA GLU A 773 9.66 38.74 34.13
C GLU A 773 8.90 38.33 32.86
N PRO A 774 9.36 38.70 31.65
CA PRO A 774 8.69 38.31 30.41
C PRO A 774 8.90 36.83 30.07
N VAL A 775 7.78 36.12 29.89
CA VAL A 775 7.71 34.73 29.43
C VAL A 775 6.96 34.69 28.08
N ILE A 776 7.40 33.82 27.18
CA ILE A 776 6.78 33.57 25.86
C ILE A 776 6.31 32.12 25.82
N PHE A 777 4.99 31.92 25.74
CA PHE A 777 4.37 30.64 25.48
C PHE A 777 4.24 30.43 23.97
N THR A 778 4.74 29.31 23.45
CA THR A 778 4.64 28.93 22.03
C THR A 778 3.73 27.72 21.89
N ALA A 779 2.62 27.91 21.17
CA ALA A 779 1.73 26.83 20.77
C ALA A 779 2.03 26.45 19.32
N THR A 780 2.40 25.20 19.06
CA THR A 780 2.56 24.65 17.70
C THR A 780 1.37 23.75 17.40
N VAL A 781 0.63 24.05 16.34
CA VAL A 781 -0.52 23.26 15.89
C VAL A 781 -0.10 22.41 14.69
N SER A 782 -0.24 21.09 14.81
CA SER A 782 -0.05 20.13 13.72
C SER A 782 -1.38 19.44 13.39
N ARG A 783 -1.46 18.75 12.24
CA ARG A 783 -2.47 17.69 12.08
C ARG A 783 -2.15 16.54 13.06
N ALA A 784 -3.16 15.78 13.48
CA ALA A 784 -2.99 14.62 14.36
C ALA A 784 -2.38 13.43 13.61
N VAL A 785 -2.81 13.21 12.36
CA VAL A 785 -2.16 12.31 11.39
C VAL A 785 -1.19 13.14 10.53
N ALA A 786 0.02 12.63 10.30
CA ALA A 786 1.02 13.33 9.48
C ALA A 786 0.62 13.32 8.00
N THR A 787 0.84 14.45 7.32
CA THR A 787 0.54 14.61 5.88
C THR A 787 1.56 15.54 5.25
N ASN A 788 1.80 15.43 3.94
CA ASN A 788 2.64 16.36 3.17
C ASN A 788 2.00 17.75 2.91
N ASP A 789 0.87 18.07 3.56
CA ASP A 789 0.21 19.36 3.46
C ASP A 789 0.98 20.49 4.17
N ARG A 790 0.60 21.73 3.84
CA ARG A 790 1.04 22.92 4.59
C ARG A 790 0.57 22.87 6.05
N ALA A 791 1.34 23.52 6.92
CA ALA A 791 0.99 23.64 8.34
C ALA A 791 -0.42 24.23 8.56
N PRO A 792 -1.14 23.81 9.61
CA PRO A 792 -2.46 24.33 9.96
C PRO A 792 -2.53 25.86 9.97
N ALA A 793 -3.52 26.42 9.29
CA ALA A 793 -3.84 27.83 9.34
C ALA A 793 -5.01 28.09 10.30
N GLY A 794 -5.02 29.24 10.99
CA GLY A 794 -6.06 29.58 11.96
C GLY A 794 -5.55 30.49 13.07
N SER A 795 -5.99 30.27 14.31
CA SER A 795 -5.52 31.02 15.47
C SER A 795 -5.52 30.17 16.74
N VAL A 796 -4.77 30.58 17.76
CA VAL A 796 -4.74 29.96 19.09
C VAL A 796 -5.21 30.95 20.14
N GLN A 797 -6.14 30.53 20.99
CA GLN A 797 -6.53 31.22 22.20
C GLN A 797 -5.78 30.60 23.39
N PHE A 798 -4.89 31.38 24.01
CA PHE A 798 -4.23 30.97 25.25
C PHE A 798 -5.15 31.17 26.46
N SER A 799 -4.95 30.37 27.50
CA SER A 799 -5.63 30.44 28.80
C SER A 799 -4.64 30.22 29.94
N ILE A 800 -4.90 30.88 31.08
CA ILE A 800 -4.21 30.63 32.36
C ILE A 800 -5.26 30.26 33.40
N ASP A 801 -5.02 29.18 34.15
CA ASP A 801 -5.87 28.71 35.25
C ASP A 801 -7.34 28.59 34.82
N GLY A 802 -7.56 28.04 33.62
CA GLY A 802 -8.86 27.87 32.97
C GLY A 802 -9.49 29.14 32.36
N LYS A 803 -8.82 30.31 32.44
CA LYS A 803 -9.34 31.60 31.95
C LYS A 803 -8.60 32.07 30.71
N LYS A 804 -9.34 32.39 29.64
CA LYS A 804 -8.79 32.94 28.39
C LYS A 804 -8.01 34.23 28.64
N VAL A 805 -6.82 34.33 28.06
CA VAL A 805 -5.92 35.50 28.15
C VAL A 805 -5.59 36.06 26.77
N GLY A 806 -5.53 37.38 26.67
CA GLY A 806 -5.30 38.07 25.39
C GLY A 806 -6.43 37.88 24.36
N ARG A 807 -6.14 38.25 23.11
CA ARG A 807 -6.95 37.89 21.93
C ARG A 807 -6.35 36.65 21.27
N PRO A 808 -7.12 35.87 20.47
CA PRO A 808 -6.56 34.79 19.67
C PRO A 808 -5.39 35.25 18.80
N VAL A 809 -4.28 34.52 18.86
CA VAL A 809 -3.05 34.79 18.11
C VAL A 809 -3.08 33.97 16.83
N ARG A 810 -2.83 34.58 15.66
CA ARG A 810 -2.81 33.83 14.39
C ARG A 810 -1.62 32.87 14.32
N LEU A 811 -1.83 31.73 13.66
CA LEU A 811 -0.75 30.82 13.30
C LEU A 811 0.11 31.42 12.19
N ASP A 812 1.41 31.18 12.26
CA ASP A 812 2.39 31.50 11.21
C ASP A 812 2.49 30.40 10.14
N ALA A 813 3.47 30.51 9.24
CA ALA A 813 3.69 29.53 8.17
C ALA A 813 4.16 28.14 8.67
N ASN A 814 4.62 28.04 9.93
CA ASN A 814 5.04 26.81 10.58
C ASN A 814 3.93 26.23 11.50
N GLY A 815 2.74 26.84 11.52
CA GLY A 815 1.66 26.44 12.41
C GLY A 815 1.87 26.89 13.86
N GLN A 816 2.70 27.92 14.10
CA GLN A 816 3.02 28.41 15.44
C GLN A 816 2.28 29.70 15.81
N ALA A 817 1.84 29.81 17.06
CA ALA A 817 1.38 31.04 17.69
C ALA A 817 2.16 31.30 18.98
N GLN A 818 2.58 32.54 19.20
CA GLN A 818 3.34 32.95 20.38
C GLN A 818 2.56 33.97 21.20
N TRP A 819 2.49 33.76 22.51
CA TRP A 819 1.87 34.68 23.46
C TRP A 819 2.86 35.07 24.57
N LYS A 820 3.13 36.38 24.69
CA LYS A 820 4.06 36.95 25.65
C LYS A 820 3.31 37.58 26.83
N THR A 821 3.77 37.31 28.05
CA THR A 821 3.23 37.90 29.28
C THR A 821 4.32 38.28 30.28
N THR A 822 4.01 39.25 31.13
CA THR A 822 4.78 39.63 32.33
C THR A 822 3.91 39.62 33.60
N SER A 823 2.63 39.21 33.49
CA SER A 823 1.62 39.40 34.53
C SER A 823 1.35 38.16 35.39
N LEU A 824 2.20 37.15 35.31
CA LEU A 824 2.12 35.96 36.17
C LEU A 824 2.45 36.34 37.62
N LYS A 825 1.73 35.75 38.57
CA LYS A 825 1.92 36.01 40.01
C LYS A 825 2.83 34.92 40.61
N PRO A 826 3.46 35.17 41.77
CA PRO A 826 4.17 34.11 42.49
C PRO A 826 3.29 32.88 42.71
N GLY A 827 3.83 31.69 42.42
CA GLY A 827 3.10 30.42 42.49
C GLY A 827 3.14 29.60 41.19
N ALA A 828 2.40 28.51 41.16
CA ALA A 828 2.23 27.66 39.98
C ALA A 828 0.97 28.06 39.20
N HIS A 829 1.10 28.15 37.88
CA HIS A 829 0.04 28.45 36.93
C HIS A 829 -0.11 27.29 35.93
N LYS A 830 -1.34 27.01 35.53
CA LYS A 830 -1.68 26.09 34.44
C LYS A 830 -1.92 26.90 33.17
N VAL A 831 -1.14 26.66 32.12
CA VAL A 831 -1.27 27.35 30.84
C VAL A 831 -1.71 26.36 29.78
N SER A 832 -2.73 26.71 29.00
CA SER A 832 -3.22 25.89 27.89
C SER A 832 -3.55 26.73 26.66
N ALA A 833 -3.48 26.10 25.50
CA ALA A 833 -3.70 26.70 24.19
C ALA A 833 -4.88 26.01 23.50
N SER A 834 -5.83 26.76 22.94
CA SER A 834 -6.97 26.22 22.17
C SER A 834 -6.90 26.69 20.72
N TYR A 835 -6.79 25.76 19.76
CA TYR A 835 -6.80 26.04 18.34
C TYR A 835 -8.22 26.35 17.86
N ILE A 836 -8.33 27.44 17.11
CA ILE A 836 -9.52 27.94 16.46
C ILE A 836 -9.24 27.83 14.96
N ALA A 837 -9.83 26.81 14.35
CA ALA A 837 -9.78 26.58 12.91
C ALA A 837 -10.41 27.76 12.14
N ILE A 838 -10.02 27.89 10.87
CA ILE A 838 -10.65 28.86 9.97
C ILE A 838 -12.11 28.47 9.79
N LYS A 839 -13.02 29.46 9.83
CA LYS A 839 -14.44 29.25 9.57
C LYS A 839 -14.62 28.62 8.19
N ASP A 840 -15.45 27.57 8.12
CA ASP A 840 -15.73 26.80 6.90
C ASP A 840 -14.50 26.04 6.34
N GLY A 841 -13.40 25.94 7.13
CA GLY A 841 -12.25 25.09 6.85
C GLY A 841 -12.44 23.65 7.34
N ALA A 842 -11.67 22.71 6.77
CA ALA A 842 -11.81 21.29 7.08
C ALA A 842 -11.24 20.87 8.45
N LEU A 843 -10.20 21.56 8.93
CA LEU A 843 -9.49 21.20 10.18
C LEU A 843 -10.36 21.35 11.43
N LEU A 844 -10.23 20.40 12.35
CA LEU A 844 -10.98 20.38 13.61
C LEU A 844 -10.26 21.20 14.71
N PRO A 845 -10.99 21.92 15.58
CA PRO A 845 -10.44 22.55 16.78
C PRO A 845 -9.80 21.54 17.74
N SER A 846 -8.73 21.94 18.42
CA SER A 846 -8.03 21.12 19.42
C SER A 846 -7.57 21.99 20.59
N VAL A 847 -7.07 21.37 21.66
CA VAL A 847 -6.51 22.07 22.83
C VAL A 847 -5.27 21.31 23.31
N SER A 848 -4.24 22.03 23.75
CA SER A 848 -3.05 21.42 24.36
C SER A 848 -3.39 20.77 25.71
N ALA A 849 -2.49 19.90 26.20
CA ALA A 849 -2.38 19.64 27.62
C ALA A 849 -2.10 20.96 28.39
N ASP A 850 -2.38 20.95 29.69
CA ASP A 850 -1.93 22.02 30.60
C ASP A 850 -0.39 21.94 30.75
N GLN A 851 0.30 22.97 30.26
CA GLN A 851 1.68 23.24 30.63
C GLN A 851 1.70 23.88 32.01
N GLN A 852 2.35 23.24 32.98
CA GLN A 852 2.61 23.87 34.28
C GLN A 852 3.76 24.87 34.13
N HIS A 853 3.61 26.04 34.74
CA HIS A 853 4.63 27.08 34.78
C HIS A 853 4.73 27.66 36.21
N THR A 854 5.93 27.86 36.72
CA THR A 854 6.19 28.27 38.10
C THR A 854 6.87 29.64 38.16
N VAL A 855 6.25 30.59 38.85
CA VAL A 855 6.87 31.86 39.19
C VAL A 855 7.47 31.77 40.59
N LYS A 856 8.80 31.83 40.69
CA LYS A 856 9.54 31.81 41.97
C LYS A 856 9.81 33.23 42.44
N ASP A 857 9.33 33.56 43.64
CA ASP A 857 9.77 34.77 44.34
C ASP A 857 11.28 34.75 44.54
N GLY A 858 11.94 35.89 44.29
CA GLY A 858 13.38 36.07 44.42
C GLY A 858 13.89 36.13 45.86
N GLY A 859 13.32 35.32 46.76
CA GLY A 859 13.77 35.16 48.13
C GLY A 859 15.15 34.53 48.14
N TYR A 860 16.13 35.29 48.63
CA TYR A 860 17.45 34.76 48.96
C TYR A 860 17.30 33.67 50.01
N ASP A 861 17.83 32.48 49.73
CA ASP A 861 18.00 31.48 50.77
C ASP A 861 18.98 32.03 51.83
N ARG A 862 18.56 31.95 53.09
CA ARG A 862 19.33 32.34 54.29
C ARG A 862 19.02 31.36 55.42
N SER A 863 19.37 30.09 55.20
CA SER A 863 19.66 29.13 56.27
C SER A 863 20.77 28.18 55.85
#